data_AF-A0A6L7MYS4-F1
#
_entry.id   AF-A0A6L7MYS4-F1
#
_cell.length_a   1.000
_cell.length_b   1.000
_cell.length_c   1.000
_cell.angle_alpha   90.00
_cell.angle_beta   90.00
_cell.angle_gamma   90.00
#
_symmetry.space_group_name_H-M   'P 1'
#
loop_
_entity.id
_entity.type
_entity.pdbx_description
1 polymer ?
#
loop_
_entity_poly.entity_id
_entity_poly.type
_entity_poly.pdbx_seq_one_letter_code
_entity_poly.pdbx_strand_id
1 'polypeptide(L)'
;MRSFNLKNLFKRKPRLDHAEASIRLAAVAALDDEQDVLGRVFREDESRDVRLAALGRLTDASVIATGLDDPDVQADAAHRLLALGSELPDHIRAHVAVARVELSEAQDETRAARAAARIDDPDQRLAALLKNPSNRIRAAVMEGVWDVEVLALVERASRGRDKGLYRMARERIAERRKGQAEREAEQGESERLCSAAAQIADDDAHYDAKRDAIEREWQQMLQSMQETDAGLARFGVPPRDLESLQDAFPARRVRQVREEPPVAGAEAEVPADAGPPAEPAPTERVEALIEQADELVVGGVLTADSVASLRAALEALQPASEPEPPVEPKPASDDDGEASPEVGAQEGLTIGATAAMADSQSRPETDPEREVRDPEHVASAERPGAMAPQTRAASAPLPAEARGPLMEPPPRVPEPPAAPAASMASPEGLPGEAAEQSDDGYIRALRKASERVAAFERAVELEARASDLVARSLPPEAEDESWQALSERLGATHELRREARALQRRYGWPRDMPRPAQLEGLTNALTQAHAAIASAGQRLQGLAEEVADILGKFETAIGDGSVRAASEHEHAARDLVPFLPRDRARSLQARLGSLSARLRELRDWRTFAESPKREGLCQRMEELAEQPLAPQPQADEVKSLRAQWNELGRVAPHRDRELLARFDDAAERAFEPCRAHFAELAERRAYNLEQRRAIVDVLEDYVAGERWQSSDWTGVERVLRTARSEWRGYYPVDRRAGREVEARFNELTATIHDHLKSEWDVNSARLESIVAEAAAARASDAPLPERIEVLKSLQQQWKESGPVPRRVSQRLWRQFRDECDPVFAEREAVREDRAEQFRRTTDEAERLIDELRALVDSTSPLDEREVANLRTRTASIGQLPRRLLRRLDEALADVERALSAQRAASTRESELAWLARVEEVDRAFAEAAAGDELEAWRDAAGEFAALFAARFEDDAAEEDEDPHQLTIVSEIEAETPSPEADQNLRLALSIERLNGDLSGEREASMDHRSLALRWCAAPATAEEELRTRFFGALRSMVAGHVSARGYTNARGPGAN
;
A
#
# COMPACT_ATOMS: atom_id res chain seq x y z
N MET A 1 -1.43 42.79 52.81
CA MET A 1 -1.75 41.71 53.77
C MET A 1 -3.08 41.04 53.41
N ARG A 2 -3.06 39.77 53.00
CA ARG A 2 -4.12 38.78 53.24
C ARG A 2 -3.42 37.46 53.59
N SER A 3 -4.02 36.62 54.43
CA SER A 3 -3.26 35.61 55.17
C SER A 3 -2.76 34.45 54.29
N PHE A 4 -1.48 34.11 54.43
CA PHE A 4 -1.04 32.72 54.22
C PHE A 4 -1.81 31.82 55.18
N ASN A 5 -2.21 30.62 54.75
CA ASN A 5 -2.98 29.69 55.58
C ASN A 5 -2.33 28.30 55.56
N LEU A 6 -1.56 28.00 56.61
CA LEU A 6 -0.68 26.83 56.73
C LEU A 6 -1.43 25.51 57.04
N LYS A 7 -2.55 25.26 56.35
CA LYS A 7 -3.40 24.06 56.57
C LYS A 7 -3.54 23.11 55.38
N ASN A 8 -3.05 23.48 54.19
CA ASN A 8 -3.09 22.61 53.00
C ASN A 8 -1.86 21.67 52.86
N LEU A 9 -1.03 21.55 53.89
CA LEU A 9 0.25 20.82 53.83
C LEU A 9 0.12 19.29 54.00
N PHE A 10 -1.05 18.77 54.39
CA PHE A 10 -1.26 17.35 54.68
C PHE A 10 -2.57 16.78 54.13
N LYS A 11 -2.61 16.61 52.81
CA LYS A 11 -3.30 15.50 52.12
C LYS A 11 -2.71 15.37 50.70
N ARG A 12 -2.19 14.19 50.35
CA ARG A 12 -1.69 13.94 48.99
C ARG A 12 -2.87 13.94 48.03
N LYS A 13 -2.89 14.87 47.07
CA LYS A 13 -3.64 14.73 45.82
C LYS A 13 -2.65 14.44 44.70
N PRO A 14 -2.96 13.52 43.76
CA PRO A 14 -2.14 13.34 42.57
C PRO A 14 -2.15 14.61 41.69
N ARG A 15 -1.09 14.86 40.93
CA ARG A 15 -0.93 16.05 40.06
C ARG A 15 -1.68 15.89 38.72
N LEU A 16 -2.96 15.55 38.77
CA LEU A 16 -3.80 15.39 37.57
C LEU A 16 -4.03 16.72 36.84
N ASP A 17 -4.13 17.84 37.57
CA ASP A 17 -4.38 19.16 36.99
C ASP A 17 -3.08 19.88 36.53
N HIS A 18 -2.03 19.12 36.17
CA HIS A 18 -0.71 19.65 35.82
C HIS A 18 -0.54 19.84 34.30
N ALA A 19 0.01 20.99 33.87
CA ALA A 19 0.16 21.31 32.45
C ALA A 19 1.01 20.29 31.67
N GLU A 20 2.07 19.77 32.30
CA GLU A 20 2.96 18.77 31.68
C GLU A 20 2.36 17.35 31.78
N ALA A 21 2.08 16.72 30.64
CA ALA A 21 1.42 15.41 30.55
C ALA A 21 2.22 14.25 31.17
N SER A 22 3.56 14.32 31.17
CA SER A 22 4.45 13.36 31.84
C SER A 22 4.12 13.20 33.34
N ILE A 23 3.80 14.32 33.99
CA ILE A 23 3.47 14.40 35.42
C ILE A 23 2.01 13.97 35.66
N ARG A 24 1.10 14.20 34.70
CA ARG A 24 -0.26 13.63 34.75
C ARG A 24 -0.23 12.11 34.60
N LEU A 25 0.56 11.57 33.67
CA LEU A 25 0.75 10.12 33.47
C LEU A 25 1.27 9.45 34.74
N ALA A 26 2.30 10.03 35.36
CA ALA A 26 2.82 9.56 36.64
C ALA A 26 1.80 9.68 37.80
N ALA A 27 0.94 10.69 37.77
CA ALA A 27 -0.16 10.84 38.72
C ALA A 27 -1.26 9.79 38.53
N VAL A 28 -1.59 9.41 37.29
CA VAL A 28 -2.55 8.33 36.96
C VAL A 28 -2.00 6.96 37.34
N ALA A 29 -0.70 6.72 37.15
CA ALA A 29 -0.04 5.51 37.64
C ALA A 29 -0.03 5.42 39.18
N ALA A 30 -0.06 6.56 39.89
CA ALA A 30 -0.04 6.66 41.34
C ALA A 30 -1.43 6.86 42.00
N LEU A 31 -2.52 6.78 41.23
CA LEU A 31 -3.88 6.66 41.80
C LEU A 31 -4.06 5.28 42.45
N ASP A 32 -4.86 5.22 43.52
CA ASP A 32 -5.46 3.96 43.98
C ASP A 32 -6.64 3.57 43.07
N ASP A 33 -7.57 2.71 43.48
CA ASP A 33 -8.68 2.22 42.64
C ASP A 33 -9.84 3.24 42.49
N GLU A 34 -9.50 4.51 42.23
CA GLU A 34 -10.43 5.64 42.09
C GLU A 34 -11.09 5.66 40.69
N GLN A 35 -11.97 4.68 40.42
CA GLN A 35 -12.62 4.48 39.11
C GLN A 35 -13.32 5.75 38.57
N ASP A 36 -14.00 6.55 39.40
CA ASP A 36 -14.59 7.84 38.99
C ASP A 36 -13.56 8.84 38.44
N VAL A 37 -12.35 8.85 39.03
CA VAL A 37 -11.27 9.77 38.66
C VAL A 37 -10.59 9.30 37.38
N LEU A 38 -10.33 7.98 37.26
CA LEU A 38 -9.86 7.35 36.03
C LEU A 38 -10.85 7.59 34.88
N GLY A 39 -12.14 7.43 35.16
CA GLY A 39 -13.24 7.64 34.21
C GLY A 39 -13.45 9.10 33.83
N ARG A 40 -12.95 10.05 34.62
CA ARG A 40 -12.86 11.47 34.22
C ARG A 40 -11.65 11.72 33.33
N VAL A 41 -10.46 11.29 33.76
CA VAL A 41 -9.20 11.48 33.02
C VAL A 41 -9.28 10.86 31.61
N PHE A 42 -9.88 9.69 31.46
CA PHE A 42 -10.08 9.04 30.16
C PHE A 42 -10.91 9.87 29.16
N ARG A 43 -11.86 10.69 29.64
CA ARG A 43 -12.76 11.51 28.82
C ARG A 43 -12.30 12.97 28.66
N GLU A 44 -11.51 13.49 29.60
CA GLU A 44 -11.23 14.94 29.72
C GLU A 44 -9.76 15.34 29.57
N ASP A 45 -8.80 14.40 29.58
CA ASP A 45 -7.37 14.74 29.43
C ASP A 45 -6.95 14.91 27.96
N GLU A 46 -6.28 16.03 27.65
CA GLU A 46 -5.78 16.35 26.30
C GLU A 46 -4.72 15.36 25.77
N SER A 47 -4.08 14.56 26.64
CA SER A 47 -2.97 13.69 26.25
C SER A 47 -3.41 12.23 26.10
N ARG A 48 -3.35 11.73 24.86
CA ARG A 48 -3.64 10.32 24.49
C ARG A 48 -3.00 9.31 25.46
N ASP A 49 -1.71 9.47 25.79
CA ASP A 49 -1.00 8.54 26.66
C ASP A 49 -1.55 8.53 28.09
N VAL A 50 -1.99 9.69 28.60
CA VAL A 50 -2.61 9.83 29.93
C VAL A 50 -4.02 9.21 29.93
N ARG A 51 -4.79 9.42 28.85
CA ARG A 51 -6.09 8.76 28.63
C ARG A 51 -5.93 7.23 28.60
N LEU A 52 -4.93 6.71 27.89
CA LEU A 52 -4.63 5.27 27.83
C LEU A 52 -4.16 4.70 29.17
N ALA A 53 -3.35 5.44 29.94
CA ALA A 53 -2.95 5.05 31.29
C ALA A 53 -4.16 4.95 32.25
N ALA A 54 -5.19 5.78 32.06
CA ALA A 54 -6.45 5.67 32.80
C ALA A 54 -7.31 4.50 32.29
N LEU A 55 -7.47 4.37 30.96
CA LEU A 55 -8.23 3.30 30.30
C LEU A 55 -7.76 1.90 30.70
N GLY A 56 -6.45 1.65 30.75
CA GLY A 56 -5.88 0.36 31.14
C GLY A 56 -6.21 -0.05 32.58
N ARG A 57 -6.75 0.86 33.39
CA ARG A 57 -7.18 0.65 34.77
C ARG A 57 -8.70 0.67 34.97
N LEU A 58 -9.48 1.12 33.97
CA LEU A 58 -10.94 1.17 34.05
C LEU A 58 -11.57 -0.23 34.10
N THR A 59 -12.61 -0.40 34.90
CA THR A 59 -13.38 -1.66 35.02
C THR A 59 -14.84 -1.55 34.58
N ASP A 60 -15.43 -0.34 34.58
CA ASP A 60 -16.80 -0.13 34.08
C ASP A 60 -16.81 -0.06 32.54
N ALA A 61 -17.42 -1.07 31.91
CA ALA A 61 -17.60 -1.16 30.46
C ALA A 61 -18.38 0.04 29.88
N SER A 62 -19.30 0.65 30.64
CA SER A 62 -20.08 1.82 30.23
C SER A 62 -19.20 3.06 30.09
N VAL A 63 -18.25 3.24 31.02
CA VAL A 63 -17.28 4.35 31.00
C VAL A 63 -16.24 4.14 29.90
N ILE A 64 -15.80 2.90 29.69
CA ILE A 64 -14.86 2.59 28.59
C ILE A 64 -15.52 2.78 27.22
N ALA A 65 -16.80 2.43 27.09
CA ALA A 65 -17.55 2.56 25.84
C ALA A 65 -17.63 4.01 25.34
N THR A 66 -17.49 5.03 26.18
CA THR A 66 -17.45 6.43 25.71
C THR A 66 -16.23 6.76 24.85
N GLY A 67 -15.21 5.89 24.80
CA GLY A 67 -14.08 6.00 23.88
C GLY A 67 -14.29 5.29 22.54
N LEU A 68 -15.41 4.58 22.33
CA LEU A 68 -15.66 3.86 21.07
C LEU A 68 -15.96 4.78 19.88
N ASP A 69 -16.45 5.99 20.14
CA ASP A 69 -16.69 7.03 19.13
C ASP A 69 -15.45 7.92 18.90
N ASP A 70 -14.38 7.76 19.69
CA ASP A 70 -13.21 8.63 19.71
C ASP A 70 -12.05 8.02 18.88
N PRO A 71 -11.65 8.62 17.74
CA PRO A 71 -10.66 8.03 16.84
C PRO A 71 -9.29 7.75 17.49
N ASP A 72 -8.89 8.53 18.49
CA ASP A 72 -7.58 8.37 19.13
C ASP A 72 -7.52 7.16 20.06
N VAL A 73 -8.64 6.75 20.67
CA VAL A 73 -8.68 5.67 21.67
C VAL A 73 -9.65 4.53 21.35
N GLN A 74 -10.43 4.61 20.26
CA GLN A 74 -11.44 3.61 19.86
C GLN A 74 -10.91 2.17 19.81
N ALA A 75 -9.70 1.96 19.30
CA ALA A 75 -9.08 0.63 19.24
C ALA A 75 -8.74 0.11 20.65
N ASP A 76 -8.01 0.90 21.43
CA ASP A 76 -7.62 0.55 22.81
C ASP A 76 -8.86 0.32 23.71
N ALA A 77 -9.92 1.12 23.53
CA ALA A 77 -11.18 0.98 24.26
C ALA A 77 -11.90 -0.33 23.89
N ALA A 78 -11.96 -0.68 22.61
CA ALA A 78 -12.51 -1.96 22.15
C ALA A 78 -11.71 -3.17 22.67
N HIS A 79 -10.36 -3.12 22.64
CA HIS A 79 -9.52 -4.14 23.27
C HIS A 79 -9.80 -4.26 24.79
N ARG A 80 -9.90 -3.13 25.51
CA ARG A 80 -10.17 -3.14 26.95
C ARG A 80 -11.54 -3.74 27.29
N LEU A 81 -12.57 -3.46 26.49
CA LEU A 81 -13.91 -4.05 26.65
C LEU A 81 -13.89 -5.56 26.45
N LEU A 82 -13.21 -6.05 25.40
CA LEU A 82 -13.11 -7.49 25.12
C LEU A 82 -12.30 -8.23 26.18
N ALA A 83 -11.31 -7.56 26.80
CA ALA A 83 -10.53 -8.08 27.92
C ALA A 83 -11.31 -8.16 29.25
N LEU A 84 -12.43 -7.45 29.41
CA LEU A 84 -13.28 -7.53 30.61
C LEU A 84 -14.22 -8.76 30.62
N GLY A 85 -14.37 -9.47 29.49
CA GLY A 85 -15.09 -10.74 29.43
C GLY A 85 -16.45 -10.68 28.73
N SER A 86 -17.29 -11.69 28.98
CA SER A 86 -18.46 -12.01 28.14
C SER A 86 -19.71 -11.13 28.35
N GLU A 87 -19.82 -10.44 29.49
CA GLU A 87 -21.02 -9.71 29.91
C GLU A 87 -21.07 -8.25 29.44
N LEU A 88 -20.52 -7.96 28.25
CA LEU A 88 -20.73 -6.66 27.60
C LEU A 88 -22.22 -6.43 27.28
N PRO A 89 -22.82 -5.30 27.66
CA PRO A 89 -24.16 -4.90 27.24
C PRO A 89 -24.33 -4.94 25.72
N ASP A 90 -25.49 -5.36 25.22
CA ASP A 90 -25.63 -5.69 23.79
C ASP A 90 -25.45 -4.50 22.84
N HIS A 91 -25.71 -3.27 23.29
CA HIS A 91 -25.41 -2.07 22.50
C HIS A 91 -23.90 -1.82 22.35
N ILE A 92 -23.10 -2.13 23.37
CA ILE A 92 -21.62 -2.09 23.32
C ILE A 92 -21.12 -3.27 22.45
N ARG A 93 -21.72 -4.46 22.62
CA ARG A 93 -21.40 -5.67 21.85
C ARG A 93 -21.71 -5.51 20.35
N ALA A 94 -22.75 -4.75 20.00
CA ALA A 94 -23.14 -4.44 18.63
C ALA A 94 -22.26 -3.36 17.97
N HIS A 95 -21.45 -2.62 18.74
CA HIS A 95 -20.67 -1.52 18.19
C HIS A 95 -19.58 -2.00 17.20
N VAL A 96 -19.54 -1.38 16.02
CA VAL A 96 -18.67 -1.83 14.90
C VAL A 96 -17.19 -1.89 15.31
N ALA A 97 -16.70 -0.94 16.09
CA ALA A 97 -15.32 -0.97 16.57
C ALA A 97 -15.01 -2.16 17.51
N VAL A 98 -15.98 -2.60 18.31
CA VAL A 98 -15.86 -3.80 19.16
C VAL A 98 -15.90 -5.06 18.29
N ALA A 99 -16.80 -5.13 17.31
CA ALA A 99 -16.86 -6.23 16.35
C ALA A 99 -15.57 -6.34 15.52
N ARG A 100 -14.98 -5.21 15.09
CA ARG A 100 -13.71 -5.13 14.35
C ARG A 100 -12.54 -5.70 15.16
N VAL A 101 -12.40 -5.34 16.43
CA VAL A 101 -11.35 -5.89 17.29
C VAL A 101 -11.64 -7.37 17.60
N GLU A 102 -12.88 -7.73 17.93
CA GLU A 102 -13.27 -9.13 18.19
C GLU A 102 -13.00 -10.06 16.99
N LEU A 103 -13.16 -9.56 15.76
CA LEU A 103 -12.82 -10.28 14.53
C LEU A 103 -11.32 -10.43 14.33
N SER A 104 -10.52 -9.43 14.72
CA SER A 104 -9.06 -9.49 14.63
C SER A 104 -8.44 -10.42 15.69
N GLU A 105 -9.05 -10.52 16.87
CA GLU A 105 -8.62 -11.36 17.99
C GLU A 105 -9.30 -12.74 18.02
N ALA A 106 -10.20 -13.03 17.07
CA ALA A 106 -10.97 -14.28 17.06
C ALA A 106 -10.04 -15.51 16.97
N GLN A 107 -10.18 -16.42 17.95
CA GLN A 107 -9.47 -17.70 18.00
C GLN A 107 -10.34 -18.88 17.50
N ASP A 108 -11.63 -18.65 17.27
CA ASP A 108 -12.63 -19.65 16.91
C ASP A 108 -13.51 -19.20 15.73
N GLU A 109 -13.96 -20.17 14.94
CA GLU A 109 -14.79 -19.99 13.74
C GLU A 109 -16.13 -19.30 14.07
N THR A 110 -16.82 -19.72 15.14
CA THR A 110 -18.13 -19.18 15.52
C THR A 110 -18.03 -17.75 16.04
N ARG A 111 -16.94 -17.43 16.76
CA ARG A 111 -16.68 -16.07 17.25
C ARG A 111 -16.36 -15.13 16.08
N ALA A 112 -15.58 -15.58 15.11
CA ALA A 112 -15.25 -14.80 13.92
C ALA A 112 -16.48 -14.54 13.02
N ALA A 113 -17.27 -15.56 12.71
CA ALA A 113 -18.49 -15.41 11.89
C ALA A 113 -19.47 -14.41 12.54
N ARG A 114 -19.71 -14.54 13.86
CA ARG A 114 -20.54 -13.62 14.64
C ARG A 114 -19.96 -12.21 14.76
N ALA A 115 -18.65 -12.01 14.55
CA ALA A 115 -18.02 -10.69 14.51
C ALA A 115 -18.12 -10.05 13.12
N ALA A 116 -17.84 -10.81 12.06
CA ALA A 116 -18.01 -10.36 10.67
C ALA A 116 -19.46 -9.96 10.34
N ALA A 117 -20.45 -10.67 10.90
CA ALA A 117 -21.88 -10.36 10.76
C ALA A 117 -22.34 -9.06 11.47
N ARG A 118 -21.45 -8.37 12.21
CA ARG A 118 -21.69 -7.04 12.85
C ARG A 118 -20.89 -5.91 12.21
N ILE A 119 -20.13 -6.20 11.15
CA ILE A 119 -19.31 -5.22 10.43
C ILE A 119 -19.88 -5.14 9.03
N ASP A 120 -20.58 -4.07 8.66
CA ASP A 120 -21.14 -3.91 7.31
C ASP A 120 -20.18 -3.25 6.31
N ASP A 121 -19.07 -2.70 6.81
CA ASP A 121 -17.97 -2.16 6.02
C ASP A 121 -17.29 -3.24 5.13
N PRO A 122 -17.33 -3.10 3.80
CA PRO A 122 -16.72 -4.05 2.86
C PRO A 122 -15.21 -4.18 2.99
N ASP A 123 -14.50 -3.08 3.22
CA ASP A 123 -13.04 -3.03 3.36
C ASP A 123 -12.58 -3.71 4.66
N GLN A 124 -13.36 -3.58 5.74
CA GLN A 124 -13.08 -4.29 6.99
C GLN A 124 -13.33 -5.81 6.85
N ARG A 125 -14.40 -6.22 6.16
CA ARG A 125 -14.64 -7.64 5.80
C ARG A 125 -13.48 -8.18 4.94
N LEU A 126 -13.07 -7.43 3.91
CA LEU A 126 -11.93 -7.77 3.05
C LEU A 126 -10.61 -7.84 3.83
N ALA A 127 -10.35 -6.89 4.71
CA ALA A 127 -9.15 -6.88 5.54
C ALA A 127 -9.06 -8.12 6.44
N ALA A 128 -10.17 -8.57 7.04
CA ALA A 128 -10.22 -9.81 7.79
C ALA A 128 -9.96 -11.04 6.88
N LEU A 129 -10.60 -11.09 5.71
CA LEU A 129 -10.42 -12.16 4.72
C LEU A 129 -9.00 -12.24 4.14
N LEU A 130 -8.23 -11.15 4.12
CA LEU A 130 -6.87 -11.15 3.56
C LEU A 130 -5.75 -11.17 4.62
N LYS A 131 -6.03 -10.77 5.87
CA LYS A 131 -5.00 -10.64 6.92
C LYS A 131 -5.13 -11.64 8.06
N ASN A 132 -6.30 -12.26 8.30
CA ASN A 132 -6.42 -13.26 9.37
C ASN A 132 -5.61 -14.52 9.01
N PRO A 133 -4.72 -15.02 9.89
CA PRO A 133 -3.83 -16.14 9.57
C PRO A 133 -4.55 -17.49 9.41
N SER A 134 -5.70 -17.69 10.07
CA SER A 134 -6.41 -18.97 10.07
C SER A 134 -7.30 -19.15 8.85
N ASN A 135 -6.98 -20.13 7.99
CA ASN A 135 -7.80 -20.49 6.83
C ASN A 135 -9.26 -20.80 7.21
N ARG A 136 -9.47 -21.39 8.40
CA ARG A 136 -10.79 -21.78 8.90
C ARG A 136 -11.62 -20.55 9.28
N ILE A 137 -10.98 -19.56 9.93
CA ILE A 137 -11.62 -18.27 10.22
C ILE A 137 -11.89 -17.49 8.92
N ARG A 138 -10.96 -17.48 7.96
CA ARG A 138 -11.22 -16.88 6.64
C ARG A 138 -12.44 -17.50 5.96
N ALA A 139 -12.61 -18.83 6.02
CA ALA A 139 -13.80 -19.50 5.50
C ALA A 139 -15.08 -19.11 6.26
N ALA A 140 -15.06 -19.10 7.60
CA ALA A 140 -16.20 -18.73 8.43
C ALA A 140 -16.64 -17.25 8.23
N VAL A 141 -15.68 -16.33 8.05
CA VAL A 141 -15.95 -14.93 7.66
C VAL A 141 -16.54 -14.86 6.26
N MET A 142 -16.05 -15.70 5.34
CA MET A 142 -16.53 -15.76 3.96
C MET A 142 -17.99 -16.23 3.87
N GLU A 143 -18.52 -17.01 4.82
CA GLU A 143 -19.92 -17.49 4.76
C GLU A 143 -20.94 -16.35 4.60
N GLY A 144 -20.73 -15.20 5.26
CA GLY A 144 -21.58 -14.02 5.17
C GLY A 144 -21.30 -13.06 4.00
N VAL A 145 -20.28 -13.30 3.16
CA VAL A 145 -19.83 -12.34 2.13
C VAL A 145 -20.43 -12.65 0.76
N TRP A 146 -21.41 -11.84 0.37
CA TRP A 146 -22.10 -11.91 -0.94
C TRP A 146 -21.91 -10.65 -1.79
N ASP A 147 -21.23 -9.63 -1.25
CA ASP A 147 -20.79 -8.45 -2.00
C ASP A 147 -19.80 -8.82 -3.10
N VAL A 148 -20.03 -8.35 -4.32
CA VAL A 148 -19.33 -8.84 -5.51
C VAL A 148 -17.98 -8.17 -5.72
N GLU A 149 -17.79 -6.95 -5.23
CA GLU A 149 -16.50 -6.25 -5.29
C GLU A 149 -15.53 -6.89 -4.31
N VAL A 150 -16.00 -7.17 -3.08
CA VAL A 150 -15.27 -7.97 -2.10
C VAL A 150 -14.99 -9.37 -2.64
N LEU A 151 -15.97 -10.08 -3.23
CA LEU A 151 -15.74 -11.40 -3.82
C LEU A 151 -14.66 -11.34 -4.94
N ALA A 152 -14.68 -10.34 -5.81
CA ALA A 152 -13.73 -10.19 -6.91
C ALA A 152 -12.32 -9.74 -6.44
N LEU A 153 -12.22 -9.00 -5.34
CA LEU A 153 -10.96 -8.68 -4.67
C LEU A 153 -10.39 -9.93 -3.96
N VAL A 154 -11.26 -10.70 -3.30
CA VAL A 154 -10.91 -11.97 -2.64
C VAL A 154 -10.46 -13.02 -3.65
N GLU A 155 -11.13 -13.20 -4.79
CA GLU A 155 -10.69 -14.12 -5.85
C GLU A 155 -9.28 -13.75 -6.34
N ARG A 156 -9.07 -12.48 -6.73
CA ARG A 156 -7.77 -11.97 -7.19
C ARG A 156 -6.67 -12.18 -6.15
N ALA A 157 -6.93 -11.86 -4.89
CA ALA A 157 -5.92 -11.92 -3.83
C ALA A 157 -5.63 -13.33 -3.31
N SER A 158 -6.63 -14.21 -3.21
CA SER A 158 -6.48 -15.58 -2.71
C SER A 158 -5.89 -16.55 -3.74
N ARG A 159 -5.95 -16.21 -5.04
CA ARG A 159 -5.37 -16.99 -6.15
C ARG A 159 -3.92 -17.39 -5.85
N GLY A 160 -3.66 -18.71 -5.81
CA GLY A 160 -2.35 -19.28 -5.49
C GLY A 160 -1.97 -19.32 -4.00
N ARG A 161 -2.65 -18.56 -3.12
CA ARG A 161 -2.36 -18.49 -1.67
C ARG A 161 -3.35 -19.30 -0.82
N ASP A 162 -4.64 -19.21 -1.10
CA ASP A 162 -5.68 -19.95 -0.39
C ASP A 162 -6.65 -20.62 -1.38
N LYS A 163 -6.48 -21.94 -1.57
CA LYS A 163 -7.28 -22.74 -2.51
C LYS A 163 -8.74 -22.95 -2.07
N GLY A 164 -9.07 -22.70 -0.80
CA GLY A 164 -10.44 -22.78 -0.29
C GLY A 164 -11.17 -21.46 -0.56
N LEU A 165 -10.59 -20.36 -0.08
CA LEU A 165 -11.15 -19.02 -0.22
C LEU A 165 -11.29 -18.59 -1.69
N TYR A 166 -10.30 -18.90 -2.54
CA TYR A 166 -10.35 -18.70 -4.00
C TYR A 166 -11.52 -19.43 -4.64
N ARG A 167 -11.80 -20.67 -4.18
CA ARG A 167 -12.89 -21.47 -4.72
C ARG A 167 -14.24 -20.89 -4.35
N MET A 168 -14.47 -20.59 -3.08
CA MET A 168 -15.72 -19.98 -2.59
C MET A 168 -16.02 -18.64 -3.30
N ALA A 169 -14.99 -17.81 -3.50
CA ALA A 169 -15.12 -16.55 -4.23
C ALA A 169 -15.57 -16.78 -5.69
N ARG A 170 -14.84 -17.64 -6.41
CA ARG A 170 -15.10 -17.95 -7.82
C ARG A 170 -16.44 -18.66 -8.03
N GLU A 171 -16.84 -19.57 -7.13
CA GLU A 171 -18.12 -20.27 -7.18
C GLU A 171 -19.29 -19.28 -7.03
N ARG A 172 -19.23 -18.33 -6.09
CA ARG A 172 -20.26 -17.29 -5.94
C ARG A 172 -20.28 -16.26 -7.08
N ILE A 173 -19.13 -15.88 -7.63
CA ILE A 173 -19.06 -15.00 -8.81
C ILE A 173 -19.69 -15.71 -10.03
N ALA A 174 -19.44 -17.01 -10.20
CA ALA A 174 -20.09 -17.82 -11.23
C ALA A 174 -21.60 -17.97 -10.99
N GLU A 175 -22.02 -18.12 -9.73
CA GLU A 175 -23.43 -18.22 -9.34
C GLU A 175 -24.22 -16.93 -9.65
N ARG A 176 -23.70 -15.75 -9.31
CA ARG A 176 -24.33 -14.47 -9.71
C ARG A 176 -24.39 -14.32 -11.23
N ARG A 177 -23.28 -14.59 -11.93
CA ARG A 177 -23.23 -14.52 -13.41
C ARG A 177 -24.24 -15.46 -14.07
N LYS A 178 -24.41 -16.67 -13.52
CA LYS A 178 -25.44 -17.62 -13.98
C LYS A 178 -26.84 -17.03 -13.79
N GLY A 179 -27.16 -16.54 -12.58
CA GLY A 179 -28.47 -15.93 -12.31
C GLY A 179 -28.76 -14.69 -13.15
N GLN A 180 -27.75 -13.86 -13.47
CA GLN A 180 -27.92 -12.73 -14.38
C GLN A 180 -28.20 -13.19 -15.82
N ALA A 181 -27.46 -14.16 -16.34
CA ALA A 181 -27.71 -14.73 -17.66
C ALA A 181 -29.07 -15.48 -17.74
N GLU A 182 -29.52 -16.08 -16.64
CA GLU A 182 -30.87 -16.66 -16.53
C GLU A 182 -31.93 -15.55 -16.55
N ARG A 183 -31.75 -14.45 -15.82
CA ARG A 183 -32.64 -13.28 -15.83
C ARG A 183 -32.72 -12.60 -17.21
N GLU A 184 -31.62 -12.52 -17.94
CA GLU A 184 -31.57 -12.04 -19.34
C GLU A 184 -32.30 -12.99 -20.31
N ALA A 185 -32.09 -14.30 -20.17
CA ALA A 185 -32.77 -15.31 -21.00
C ALA A 185 -34.28 -15.37 -20.72
N GLU A 186 -34.69 -15.30 -19.44
CA GLU A 186 -36.08 -15.19 -19.01
C GLU A 186 -36.73 -13.92 -19.55
N GLN A 187 -36.03 -12.78 -19.57
CA GLN A 187 -36.55 -11.55 -20.16
C GLN A 187 -36.81 -11.74 -21.67
N GLY A 188 -35.81 -12.21 -22.43
CA GLY A 188 -35.97 -12.45 -23.87
C GLY A 188 -37.06 -13.48 -24.21
N GLU A 189 -37.29 -14.48 -23.35
CA GLU A 189 -38.39 -15.44 -23.52
C GLU A 189 -39.75 -14.84 -23.10
N SER A 190 -39.79 -13.96 -22.09
CA SER A 190 -41.01 -13.23 -21.73
C SER A 190 -41.47 -12.28 -22.86
N GLU A 191 -40.54 -11.60 -23.52
CA GLU A 191 -40.80 -10.77 -24.70
C GLU A 191 -41.33 -11.62 -25.87
N ARG A 192 -40.77 -12.82 -26.08
CA ARG A 192 -41.29 -13.80 -27.07
C ARG A 192 -42.69 -14.28 -26.72
N LEU A 193 -42.97 -14.63 -25.46
CA LEU A 193 -44.29 -15.10 -25.02
C LEU A 193 -45.36 -14.00 -25.16
N CYS A 194 -45.03 -12.75 -24.81
CA CYS A 194 -45.89 -11.59 -25.05
C CYS A 194 -46.13 -11.35 -26.55
N SER A 195 -45.08 -11.44 -27.38
CA SER A 195 -45.20 -11.27 -28.83
C SER A 195 -46.03 -12.39 -29.48
N ALA A 196 -45.81 -13.65 -29.09
CA ALA A 196 -46.58 -14.81 -29.55
C ALA A 196 -48.05 -14.72 -29.10
N ALA A 197 -48.31 -14.27 -27.87
CA ALA A 197 -49.66 -14.00 -27.35
C ALA A 197 -50.39 -12.92 -28.17
N ALA A 198 -49.69 -11.87 -28.62
CA ALA A 198 -50.25 -10.79 -29.42
C ALA A 198 -50.48 -11.16 -30.90
N GLN A 199 -49.79 -12.19 -31.41
CA GLN A 199 -49.83 -12.61 -32.82
C GLN A 199 -50.88 -13.68 -33.17
N ILE A 200 -51.59 -14.26 -32.20
CA ILE A 200 -52.65 -15.25 -32.48
C ILE A 200 -53.84 -14.55 -33.16
N ALA A 201 -54.21 -15.00 -34.36
CA ALA A 201 -55.29 -14.40 -35.15
C ALA A 201 -56.70 -14.76 -34.63
N ASP A 202 -57.63 -13.81 -34.74
CA ASP A 202 -59.01 -13.91 -34.24
C ASP A 202 -59.87 -14.99 -34.96
N ASP A 203 -59.40 -15.49 -36.11
CA ASP A 203 -60.04 -16.53 -36.94
C ASP A 203 -59.38 -17.92 -36.84
N ASP A 204 -58.36 -18.08 -36.00
CA ASP A 204 -57.70 -19.37 -35.75
C ASP A 204 -58.65 -20.36 -35.05
N ALA A 205 -58.93 -21.50 -35.68
CA ALA A 205 -59.80 -22.55 -35.15
C ALA A 205 -59.30 -23.20 -33.84
N HIS A 206 -58.08 -22.87 -33.42
CA HIS A 206 -57.44 -23.33 -32.20
C HIS A 206 -56.96 -22.16 -31.31
N TYR A 207 -57.51 -20.95 -31.48
CA TYR A 207 -57.17 -19.75 -30.69
C TYR A 207 -57.08 -20.05 -29.18
N ASP A 208 -58.16 -20.56 -28.58
CA ASP A 208 -58.21 -20.81 -27.13
C ASP A 208 -57.15 -21.83 -26.69
N ALA A 209 -56.97 -22.93 -27.43
CA ALA A 209 -55.99 -23.97 -27.12
C ALA A 209 -54.53 -23.48 -27.24
N LYS A 210 -54.26 -22.55 -28.17
CA LYS A 210 -52.95 -21.88 -28.29
C LYS A 210 -52.74 -20.85 -27.21
N ARG A 211 -53.77 -20.06 -26.87
CA ARG A 211 -53.74 -19.07 -25.79
C ARG A 211 -53.51 -19.75 -24.44
N ASP A 212 -54.22 -20.84 -24.17
CA ASP A 212 -54.09 -21.69 -22.98
C ASP A 212 -52.72 -22.39 -22.87
N ALA A 213 -51.98 -22.56 -23.99
CA ALA A 213 -50.60 -23.05 -23.96
C ALA A 213 -49.63 -21.94 -23.54
N ILE A 214 -49.65 -20.82 -24.26
CA ILE A 214 -48.77 -19.66 -24.02
C ILE A 214 -49.02 -19.05 -22.62
N GLU A 215 -50.26 -19.07 -22.11
CA GLU A 215 -50.55 -18.67 -20.72
C GLU A 215 -49.97 -19.61 -19.67
N ARG A 216 -49.89 -20.93 -19.92
CA ARG A 216 -49.24 -21.87 -18.98
C ARG A 216 -47.71 -21.74 -19.03
N GLU A 217 -47.16 -21.52 -20.21
CA GLU A 217 -45.73 -21.22 -20.40
C GLU A 217 -45.36 -19.88 -19.73
N TRP A 218 -46.23 -18.87 -19.81
CA TRP A 218 -46.09 -17.61 -19.08
C TRP A 218 -46.12 -17.77 -17.56
N GLN A 219 -47.06 -18.53 -17.00
CA GLN A 219 -47.09 -18.79 -15.54
C GLN A 219 -45.84 -19.56 -15.07
N GLN A 220 -45.32 -20.48 -15.88
CA GLN A 220 -44.06 -21.16 -15.59
C GLN A 220 -42.85 -20.21 -15.69
N MET A 221 -42.87 -19.26 -16.64
CA MET A 221 -41.86 -18.22 -16.77
C MET A 221 -41.83 -17.32 -15.52
N LEU A 222 -42.99 -16.81 -15.06
CA LEU A 222 -43.06 -15.99 -13.85
C LEU A 222 -42.57 -16.74 -12.59
N GLN A 223 -42.85 -18.04 -12.47
CA GLN A 223 -42.29 -18.84 -11.39
C GLN A 223 -40.75 -18.97 -11.49
N SER A 224 -40.21 -19.23 -12.69
CA SER A 224 -38.75 -19.23 -12.92
C SER A 224 -38.14 -17.88 -12.53
N MET A 225 -38.76 -16.78 -12.97
CA MET A 225 -38.30 -15.43 -12.65
C MET A 225 -38.25 -15.16 -11.14
N GLN A 226 -39.24 -15.65 -10.39
CA GLN A 226 -39.28 -15.55 -8.93
C GLN A 226 -38.14 -16.36 -8.27
N GLU A 227 -37.86 -17.57 -8.76
CA GLU A 227 -36.78 -18.43 -8.26
C GLU A 227 -35.39 -17.84 -8.59
N THR A 228 -35.20 -17.33 -9.81
CA THR A 228 -33.98 -16.63 -10.26
C THR A 228 -33.75 -15.34 -9.45
N ASP A 229 -34.78 -14.54 -9.19
CA ASP A 229 -34.65 -13.31 -8.41
C ASP A 229 -34.42 -13.55 -6.92
N ALA A 230 -35.05 -14.57 -6.32
CA ALA A 230 -34.69 -15.02 -4.97
C ALA A 230 -33.22 -15.52 -4.92
N GLY A 231 -32.76 -16.19 -5.98
CA GLY A 231 -31.37 -16.58 -6.16
C GLY A 231 -30.38 -15.42 -6.31
N LEU A 232 -30.82 -14.27 -6.84
CA LEU A 232 -30.02 -13.06 -7.04
C LEU A 232 -30.06 -12.07 -5.86
N ALA A 233 -31.16 -12.03 -5.08
CA ALA A 233 -31.38 -11.07 -3.99
C ALA A 233 -30.26 -11.07 -2.93
N ARG A 234 -29.67 -12.24 -2.62
CA ARG A 234 -28.52 -12.36 -1.71
C ARG A 234 -27.25 -11.63 -2.19
N PHE A 235 -27.14 -11.33 -3.49
CA PHE A 235 -26.05 -10.54 -4.08
C PHE A 235 -26.41 -9.03 -4.18
N GLY A 236 -27.43 -8.57 -3.46
CA GLY A 236 -27.88 -7.16 -3.48
C GLY A 236 -28.60 -6.73 -4.76
N VAL A 237 -28.95 -7.68 -5.65
CA VAL A 237 -29.68 -7.38 -6.89
C VAL A 237 -31.19 -7.29 -6.57
N PRO A 238 -31.88 -6.18 -6.92
CA PRO A 238 -33.31 -6.06 -6.66
C PRO A 238 -34.13 -7.03 -7.52
N PRO A 239 -35.21 -7.64 -6.99
CA PRO A 239 -36.11 -8.48 -7.76
C PRO A 239 -36.83 -7.68 -8.86
N ARG A 240 -37.32 -8.36 -9.90
CA ARG A 240 -38.25 -7.76 -10.88
C ARG A 240 -39.61 -7.51 -10.23
N ASP A 241 -40.32 -6.52 -10.75
CA ASP A 241 -41.74 -6.37 -10.48
C ASP A 241 -42.53 -7.38 -11.32
N LEU A 242 -42.79 -8.55 -10.72
CA LEU A 242 -43.54 -9.63 -11.36
C LEU A 242 -45.04 -9.32 -11.48
N GLU A 243 -45.57 -8.36 -10.70
CA GLU A 243 -46.97 -7.93 -10.76
C GLU A 243 -47.18 -7.02 -11.97
N SER A 244 -46.35 -5.99 -12.14
CA SER A 244 -46.33 -5.18 -13.37
C SER A 244 -46.04 -5.99 -14.64
N LEU A 245 -45.17 -7.01 -14.57
CA LEU A 245 -44.93 -7.91 -15.70
C LEU A 245 -46.17 -8.77 -16.03
N GLN A 246 -46.89 -9.25 -15.01
CA GLN A 246 -48.13 -9.98 -15.21
C GLN A 246 -49.23 -9.09 -15.82
N ASP A 247 -49.35 -7.84 -15.41
CA ASP A 247 -50.33 -6.90 -15.98
C ASP A 247 -49.95 -6.44 -17.41
N ALA A 248 -48.66 -6.43 -17.75
CA ALA A 248 -48.18 -6.15 -19.11
C ALA A 248 -48.44 -7.29 -20.13
N PHE A 249 -48.79 -8.49 -19.66
CA PHE A 249 -49.05 -9.64 -20.53
C PHE A 249 -50.38 -9.47 -21.32
N PRO A 250 -50.42 -9.66 -22.66
CA PRO A 250 -51.60 -9.29 -23.46
C PRO A 250 -52.92 -9.94 -23.02
N ALA A 251 -53.88 -9.12 -22.57
CA ALA A 251 -55.19 -9.59 -22.13
C ALA A 251 -55.92 -10.42 -23.21
N ARG A 252 -56.67 -11.46 -22.79
CA ARG A 252 -57.50 -12.27 -23.72
C ARG A 252 -58.50 -11.38 -24.45
N ARG A 253 -58.46 -11.37 -25.78
CA ARG A 253 -59.37 -10.57 -26.60
C ARG A 253 -60.79 -11.14 -26.52
N VAL A 254 -61.74 -10.34 -26.04
CA VAL A 254 -63.14 -10.74 -25.93
C VAL A 254 -63.76 -10.79 -27.33
N ARG A 255 -64.22 -11.98 -27.74
CA ARG A 255 -64.85 -12.23 -29.04
C ARG A 255 -66.21 -11.52 -29.15
N GLN A 256 -66.20 -10.26 -29.57
CA GLN A 256 -67.42 -9.47 -29.74
C GLN A 256 -68.29 -10.01 -30.88
N VAL A 257 -69.54 -10.37 -30.55
CA VAL A 257 -70.61 -10.59 -31.53
C VAL A 257 -71.13 -9.22 -31.98
N ARG A 258 -71.34 -9.06 -33.28
CA ARG A 258 -71.55 -7.77 -33.94
C ARG A 258 -73.03 -7.41 -34.11
N GLU A 259 -73.51 -6.45 -33.33
CA GLU A 259 -74.75 -5.70 -33.58
C GLU A 259 -74.54 -4.19 -33.30
N GLU A 260 -75.24 -3.33 -34.03
CA GLU A 260 -75.22 -1.85 -33.94
C GLU A 260 -76.64 -1.33 -33.55
N PRO A 261 -76.87 -0.03 -33.30
CA PRO A 261 -76.37 0.78 -32.18
C PRO A 261 -77.52 1.50 -31.43
N PRO A 262 -77.23 2.26 -30.35
CA PRO A 262 -78.01 3.48 -30.07
C PRO A 262 -77.14 4.71 -29.74
N VAL A 263 -77.79 5.85 -29.44
CA VAL A 263 -77.24 7.21 -29.60
C VAL A 263 -77.10 8.00 -28.29
N ALA A 264 -75.93 8.64 -28.12
CA ALA A 264 -75.59 9.82 -27.30
C ALA A 264 -75.72 9.80 -25.76
N GLY A 265 -74.73 10.40 -25.07
CA GLY A 265 -74.83 10.80 -23.66
C GLY A 265 -73.50 11.24 -22.98
N ALA A 266 -73.29 12.56 -22.86
CA ALA A 266 -72.46 13.30 -21.88
C ALA A 266 -71.00 12.88 -21.53
N GLU A 267 -70.07 13.77 -21.91
CA GLU A 267 -69.03 14.43 -21.07
C GLU A 267 -68.39 13.71 -19.86
N ALA A 268 -67.07 13.44 -19.95
CA ALA A 268 -66.09 13.43 -18.85
C ALA A 268 -64.65 13.60 -19.41
N GLU A 269 -63.66 13.94 -18.56
CA GLU A 269 -62.29 14.33 -18.95
C GLU A 269 -61.19 13.30 -18.56
N VAL A 270 -59.92 13.60 -18.93
CA VAL A 270 -58.63 13.05 -18.41
C VAL A 270 -58.20 11.66 -18.98
N PRO A 271 -56.88 11.41 -19.25
CA PRO A 271 -55.76 12.30 -19.61
C PRO A 271 -55.24 12.03 -21.05
N ALA A 272 -54.11 12.66 -21.43
CA ALA A 272 -53.26 12.18 -22.51
C ALA A 272 -52.14 11.29 -21.94
N ASP A 273 -51.73 10.27 -22.69
CA ASP A 273 -50.56 9.43 -22.41
C ASP A 273 -49.69 9.30 -23.67
N ALA A 274 -48.39 9.05 -23.49
CA ALA A 274 -47.38 9.12 -24.55
C ALA A 274 -47.01 7.73 -25.09
N GLY A 275 -46.84 7.64 -26.42
CA GLY A 275 -46.23 6.46 -27.03
C GLY A 275 -44.74 6.33 -26.63
N PRO A 276 -44.22 5.12 -26.43
CA PRO A 276 -42.82 4.92 -26.08
C PRO A 276 -41.86 5.38 -27.20
N PRO A 277 -40.63 5.78 -26.88
CA PRO A 277 -39.66 6.29 -27.86
C PRO A 277 -39.14 5.17 -28.77
N ALA A 278 -38.65 5.57 -29.95
CA ALA A 278 -37.90 4.68 -30.83
C ALA A 278 -36.49 4.41 -30.29
N GLU A 279 -35.95 3.22 -30.53
CA GLU A 279 -34.56 2.91 -30.18
C GLU A 279 -33.55 3.70 -31.03
N PRO A 280 -32.40 4.10 -30.45
CA PRO A 280 -31.31 4.74 -31.17
C PRO A 280 -30.52 3.75 -32.05
N ALA A 281 -29.76 4.28 -33.01
CA ALA A 281 -28.99 3.51 -33.97
C ALA A 281 -27.78 2.80 -33.32
N PRO A 282 -27.23 1.73 -33.94
CA PRO A 282 -26.15 0.94 -33.33
C PRO A 282 -24.88 1.74 -32.96
N THR A 283 -24.57 2.81 -33.68
CA THR A 283 -23.44 3.72 -33.37
C THR A 283 -23.65 4.54 -32.10
N GLU A 284 -24.85 5.12 -31.93
CA GLU A 284 -25.22 5.91 -30.74
C GLU A 284 -25.16 5.05 -29.46
N ARG A 285 -25.49 3.76 -29.59
CA ARG A 285 -25.36 2.75 -28.52
C ARG A 285 -23.91 2.45 -28.13
N VAL A 286 -22.93 2.63 -29.02
CA VAL A 286 -21.51 2.44 -28.73
C VAL A 286 -20.91 3.69 -28.07
N GLU A 287 -21.26 4.89 -28.55
CA GLU A 287 -20.79 6.15 -27.95
C GLU A 287 -21.28 6.30 -26.51
N ALA A 288 -22.55 5.99 -26.23
CA ALA A 288 -23.09 6.00 -24.86
C ALA A 288 -22.40 5.00 -23.91
N LEU A 289 -21.91 3.86 -24.43
CA LEU A 289 -21.14 2.88 -23.64
C LEU A 289 -19.69 3.31 -23.39
N ILE A 290 -19.11 4.14 -24.27
CA ILE A 290 -17.80 4.77 -24.04
C ILE A 290 -17.93 5.89 -23.00
N GLU A 291 -19.01 6.69 -23.06
CA GLU A 291 -19.28 7.76 -22.11
C GLU A 291 -19.50 7.20 -20.67
N GLN A 292 -20.30 6.14 -20.52
CA GLN A 292 -20.45 5.42 -19.24
C GLN A 292 -19.15 4.76 -18.75
N ALA A 293 -18.24 4.36 -19.65
CA ALA A 293 -16.95 3.80 -19.25
C ALA A 293 -16.01 4.86 -18.65
N ASP A 294 -16.09 6.11 -19.09
CA ASP A 294 -15.31 7.22 -18.54
C ASP A 294 -15.92 7.73 -17.20
N GLU A 295 -17.25 7.72 -17.03
CA GLU A 295 -17.88 8.00 -15.72
C GLU A 295 -17.36 7.04 -14.61
N LEU A 296 -17.15 5.77 -14.95
CA LEU A 296 -16.59 4.76 -14.04
C LEU A 296 -15.11 4.98 -13.68
N VAL A 297 -14.38 5.85 -14.41
CA VAL A 297 -13.06 6.35 -14.02
C VAL A 297 -13.18 7.42 -12.94
N VAL A 298 -14.16 8.34 -13.08
CA VAL A 298 -14.42 9.40 -12.09
C VAL A 298 -14.90 8.82 -10.76
N GLY A 299 -15.64 7.71 -10.80
CA GLY A 299 -16.01 6.91 -9.62
C GLY A 299 -14.89 6.03 -9.04
N GLY A 300 -13.73 5.92 -9.70
CA GLY A 300 -12.56 5.16 -9.22
C GLY A 300 -12.69 3.62 -9.30
N VAL A 301 -13.70 3.10 -10.01
CA VAL A 301 -14.00 1.65 -10.07
C VAL A 301 -13.05 0.91 -11.03
N LEU A 302 -12.53 1.59 -12.05
CA LEU A 302 -11.59 1.05 -13.04
C LEU A 302 -10.31 1.89 -13.12
N THR A 303 -9.17 1.24 -13.41
CA THR A 303 -7.92 1.93 -13.72
C THR A 303 -7.91 2.43 -15.17
N ALA A 304 -7.16 3.48 -15.46
CA ALA A 304 -7.05 4.06 -16.80
C ALA A 304 -6.68 3.01 -17.88
N ASP A 305 -5.73 2.11 -17.59
CA ASP A 305 -5.35 1.02 -18.51
C ASP A 305 -6.50 0.03 -18.78
N SER A 306 -7.40 -0.16 -17.82
CA SER A 306 -8.58 -1.02 -17.98
C SER A 306 -9.60 -0.38 -18.92
N VAL A 307 -9.78 0.95 -18.86
CA VAL A 307 -10.69 1.70 -19.73
C VAL A 307 -10.09 1.90 -21.13
N ALA A 308 -8.78 2.10 -21.25
CA ALA A 308 -8.08 2.04 -22.53
C ALA A 308 -8.25 0.67 -23.23
N SER A 309 -8.17 -0.42 -22.46
CA SER A 309 -8.42 -1.78 -22.96
C SER A 309 -9.87 -2.00 -23.39
N LEU A 310 -10.85 -1.40 -22.69
CA LEU A 310 -12.28 -1.45 -23.05
C LEU A 310 -12.59 -0.62 -24.30
N ARG A 311 -12.05 0.60 -24.42
CA ARG A 311 -12.17 1.45 -25.62
C ARG A 311 -11.64 0.72 -26.85
N ALA A 312 -10.43 0.17 -26.78
CA ALA A 312 -9.83 -0.59 -27.89
C ALA A 312 -10.65 -1.85 -28.27
N ALA A 313 -11.31 -2.50 -27.30
CA ALA A 313 -12.19 -3.64 -27.58
C ALA A 313 -13.55 -3.23 -28.21
N LEU A 314 -14.04 -2.02 -27.94
CA LEU A 314 -15.23 -1.44 -28.56
C LEU A 314 -14.95 -0.91 -29.98
N GLU A 315 -13.81 -0.26 -30.21
CA GLU A 315 -13.36 0.16 -31.54
C GLU A 315 -13.18 -1.06 -32.47
N ALA A 316 -12.63 -2.17 -31.96
CA ALA A 316 -12.44 -3.42 -32.70
C ALA A 316 -13.76 -4.14 -33.10
N LEU A 317 -14.93 -3.65 -32.66
CA LEU A 317 -16.24 -4.17 -33.06
C LEU A 317 -16.89 -3.36 -34.21
N GLN A 318 -16.29 -2.26 -34.64
CA GLN A 318 -16.75 -1.53 -35.84
C GLN A 318 -16.35 -2.30 -37.12
N PRO A 319 -17.23 -2.40 -38.14
CA PRO A 319 -16.91 -3.06 -39.39
C PRO A 319 -15.89 -2.24 -40.19
N ALA A 320 -14.80 -2.89 -40.62
CA ALA A 320 -13.70 -2.22 -41.31
C ALA A 320 -14.12 -1.61 -42.66
N SER A 321 -13.80 -0.33 -42.85
CA SER A 321 -13.89 0.38 -44.13
C SER A 321 -12.73 0.00 -45.06
N GLU A 322 -13.01 -0.19 -46.35
CA GLU A 322 -11.99 -0.52 -47.36
C GLU A 322 -11.06 0.68 -47.66
N PRO A 323 -9.79 0.44 -48.04
CA PRO A 323 -8.81 1.51 -48.30
C PRO A 323 -8.87 2.03 -49.75
N GLU A 324 -8.90 3.35 -49.92
CA GLU A 324 -8.74 4.03 -51.23
C GLU A 324 -7.25 4.36 -51.57
N PRO A 325 -6.93 4.60 -52.86
CA PRO A 325 -5.56 4.45 -53.39
C PRO A 325 -4.64 5.69 -53.24
N PRO A 326 -3.31 5.54 -53.43
CA PRO A 326 -2.31 6.52 -53.01
C PRO A 326 -2.06 7.68 -54.00
N VAL A 327 -1.55 8.80 -53.47
CA VAL A 327 -1.04 9.95 -54.23
C VAL A 327 0.32 10.39 -53.69
N GLU A 328 1.33 10.46 -54.57
CA GLU A 328 2.66 11.05 -54.34
C GLU A 328 2.80 12.40 -55.11
N PRO A 329 3.85 13.23 -54.87
CA PRO A 329 4.31 13.70 -53.56
C PRO A 329 4.75 15.21 -53.56
N LYS A 330 4.99 15.75 -52.34
CA LYS A 330 5.89 16.90 -52.02
C LYS A 330 5.48 18.32 -52.49
N PRO A 331 6.10 19.41 -51.93
CA PRO A 331 7.20 19.44 -50.95
C PRO A 331 6.94 20.21 -49.63
N ALA A 332 7.44 19.60 -48.54
CA ALA A 332 8.13 20.18 -47.37
C ALA A 332 7.82 21.62 -46.86
N SER A 333 7.41 21.71 -45.60
CA SER A 333 8.01 22.63 -44.62
C SER A 333 8.16 21.91 -43.28
N ASP A 334 9.36 21.97 -42.70
CA ASP A 334 9.82 21.20 -41.55
C ASP A 334 8.99 21.44 -40.27
N ASP A 335 8.59 20.37 -39.58
CA ASP A 335 9.25 19.94 -38.34
C ASP A 335 8.83 18.50 -37.99
N ASP A 336 9.80 17.59 -37.82
CA ASP A 336 9.65 16.32 -37.10
C ASP A 336 11.04 15.69 -36.86
N GLY A 337 11.29 15.19 -35.65
CA GLY A 337 12.65 14.92 -35.18
C GLY A 337 12.72 14.17 -33.85
N GLU A 338 12.01 13.05 -33.78
CA GLU A 338 11.95 12.17 -32.60
C GLU A 338 13.32 11.68 -32.10
N ALA A 339 13.37 11.32 -30.82
CA ALA A 339 14.04 10.09 -30.39
C ALA A 339 13.45 9.57 -29.06
N SER A 340 12.55 8.58 -29.16
CA SER A 340 12.39 7.59 -28.08
C SER A 340 13.59 6.62 -28.12
N PRO A 341 13.88 5.83 -27.06
CA PRO A 341 13.14 4.58 -26.91
C PRO A 341 12.83 4.14 -25.46
N GLU A 342 11.83 3.27 -25.37
CA GLU A 342 11.75 2.01 -24.60
C GLU A 342 12.68 1.80 -23.36
N VAL A 343 12.10 1.28 -22.27
CA VAL A 343 12.26 -0.13 -21.82
C VAL A 343 11.72 -0.32 -20.39
N GLY A 344 11.07 -1.47 -20.15
CA GLY A 344 11.28 -2.23 -18.91
C GLY A 344 10.43 -1.88 -17.69
N ALA A 345 9.45 -2.74 -17.41
CA ALA A 345 8.73 -2.76 -16.14
C ALA A 345 9.53 -3.40 -15.00
N GLN A 346 9.09 -3.14 -13.75
CA GLN A 346 9.31 -3.92 -12.51
C GLN A 346 10.74 -4.05 -11.94
N GLU A 347 10.89 -3.69 -10.66
CA GLU A 347 11.18 -4.70 -9.61
C GLU A 347 10.99 -4.16 -8.16
N GLY A 348 11.02 -5.05 -7.17
CA GLY A 348 11.61 -4.71 -5.86
C GLY A 348 10.71 -4.45 -4.65
N LEU A 349 10.06 -5.49 -4.11
CA LEU A 349 9.61 -5.50 -2.70
C LEU A 349 10.79 -5.26 -1.73
N THR A 350 10.52 -4.69 -0.55
CA THR A 350 11.28 -5.08 0.67
C THR A 350 10.36 -5.39 1.85
N ILE A 351 10.31 -6.67 2.23
CA ILE A 351 9.98 -7.14 3.58
C ILE A 351 11.18 -7.98 4.04
N GLY A 352 11.58 -7.86 5.31
CA GLY A 352 12.73 -8.60 5.85
C GLY A 352 12.46 -9.15 7.25
N ALA A 353 12.18 -10.46 7.32
CA ALA A 353 12.13 -11.33 8.50
C ALA A 353 11.90 -12.79 7.99
N THR A 354 12.43 -13.88 8.54
CA THR A 354 13.45 -14.10 9.61
C THR A 354 14.09 -15.49 9.41
N ALA A 355 15.12 -15.83 10.20
CA ALA A 355 15.96 -17.02 10.03
C ALA A 355 15.32 -18.40 10.34
N ALA A 356 15.87 -19.46 9.74
CA ALA A 356 15.94 -20.84 10.27
C ALA A 356 17.04 -21.65 9.53
N MET A 357 17.48 -22.79 10.10
CA MET A 357 18.47 -23.71 9.53
C MET A 357 17.87 -25.08 9.17
N ALA A 358 18.54 -25.80 8.25
CA ALA A 358 18.95 -27.23 8.34
C ALA A 358 18.68 -28.06 7.05
N ASP A 359 19.70 -28.84 6.65
CA ASP A 359 19.70 -30.07 5.83
C ASP A 359 18.99 -30.14 4.44
N SER A 360 19.35 -31.06 3.53
CA SER A 360 20.66 -31.66 3.20
C SER A 360 20.59 -32.37 1.83
N GLN A 361 21.76 -32.77 1.29
CA GLN A 361 21.97 -33.87 0.31
C GLN A 361 21.48 -33.76 -1.17
N SER A 362 22.48 -33.86 -2.07
CA SER A 362 22.54 -34.78 -3.22
C SER A 362 21.97 -34.43 -4.63
N ARG A 363 22.89 -34.62 -5.60
CA ARG A 363 22.76 -34.90 -7.06
C ARG A 363 22.09 -36.28 -7.32
N PRO A 364 21.80 -36.75 -8.58
CA PRO A 364 22.28 -36.25 -9.89
C PRO A 364 21.25 -36.14 -11.05
N GLU A 365 21.76 -35.64 -12.19
CA GLU A 365 21.52 -35.99 -13.60
C GLU A 365 20.33 -36.91 -14.01
N THR A 366 19.60 -36.51 -15.06
CA THR A 366 19.71 -37.14 -16.41
C THR A 366 19.11 -36.26 -17.53
N ASP A 367 19.75 -36.32 -18.71
CA ASP A 367 19.25 -35.90 -20.04
C ASP A 367 18.86 -37.18 -20.82
N PRO A 368 17.95 -37.15 -21.82
CA PRO A 368 18.44 -37.38 -23.20
C PRO A 368 17.62 -36.79 -24.39
N GLU A 369 18.35 -36.37 -25.44
CA GLU A 369 18.07 -36.57 -26.89
C GLU A 369 16.87 -35.83 -27.57
N ARG A 370 16.86 -35.44 -28.88
CA ARG A 370 17.82 -35.33 -30.01
C ARG A 370 17.24 -34.34 -31.07
N GLU A 371 18.00 -33.54 -31.85
CA GLU A 371 18.88 -33.84 -33.02
C GLU A 371 18.05 -34.39 -34.24
N VAL A 372 18.23 -34.05 -35.54
CA VAL A 372 19.43 -33.72 -36.38
C VAL A 372 19.05 -32.75 -37.55
N ARG A 373 20.06 -32.29 -38.33
CA ARG A 373 20.07 -31.38 -39.51
C ARG A 373 19.49 -31.92 -40.85
N ASP A 374 19.23 -30.96 -41.75
CA ASP A 374 19.32 -30.94 -43.24
C ASP A 374 20.54 -31.65 -43.90
N PRO A 375 20.66 -31.77 -45.26
CA PRO A 375 19.67 -31.76 -46.38
C PRO A 375 19.93 -32.86 -47.46
N GLU A 376 19.17 -32.91 -48.58
CA GLU A 376 19.70 -33.01 -49.98
C GLU A 376 18.63 -32.99 -51.11
N HIS A 377 19.06 -32.93 -52.39
CA HIS A 377 18.24 -32.91 -53.63
C HIS A 377 18.19 -34.29 -54.34
N VAL A 378 17.21 -34.53 -55.24
CA VAL A 378 17.40 -35.04 -56.64
C VAL A 378 16.07 -35.07 -57.45
N ALA A 379 16.17 -35.14 -58.79
CA ALA A 379 15.17 -34.75 -59.80
C ALA A 379 14.31 -35.87 -60.46
N SER A 380 13.42 -35.44 -61.39
CA SER A 380 12.75 -36.19 -62.49
C SER A 380 11.54 -37.09 -62.11
N ALA A 381 10.32 -36.95 -62.67
CA ALA A 381 9.82 -37.10 -64.07
C ALA A 381 9.53 -38.58 -64.46
N GLU A 382 8.51 -38.99 -65.25
CA GLU A 382 7.79 -38.34 -66.38
C GLU A 382 6.24 -38.61 -66.46
N ARG A 383 5.66 -38.12 -67.58
CA ARG A 383 4.29 -38.17 -68.19
C ARG A 383 3.67 -39.59 -68.39
N PRO A 384 2.42 -39.77 -68.89
CA PRO A 384 1.39 -38.81 -69.41
C PRO A 384 0.00 -38.91 -68.73
N GLY A 385 -1.09 -38.21 -69.10
CA GLY A 385 -1.34 -37.15 -70.11
C GLY A 385 -2.42 -37.52 -71.17
N ALA A 386 -3.55 -36.79 -71.26
CA ALA A 386 -4.66 -37.09 -72.19
C ALA A 386 -5.49 -35.85 -72.67
N MET A 387 -6.23 -36.06 -73.77
CA MET A 387 -6.94 -35.13 -74.68
C MET A 387 -7.90 -34.05 -74.13
N ALA A 388 -8.17 -33.06 -75.00
CA ALA A 388 -9.32 -32.12 -74.96
C ALA A 388 -10.16 -32.18 -76.26
N PRO A 389 -11.36 -31.57 -76.28
CA PRO A 389 -11.94 -30.93 -77.48
C PRO A 389 -12.05 -29.39 -77.25
N GLN A 390 -11.85 -28.44 -78.19
CA GLN A 390 -12.01 -28.34 -79.66
C GLN A 390 -13.47 -28.31 -80.17
N THR A 391 -13.86 -27.52 -81.19
CA THR A 391 -13.14 -26.56 -82.10
C THR A 391 -13.73 -25.13 -81.90
N ARG A 392 -13.72 -24.07 -82.75
CA ARG A 392 -13.34 -23.65 -84.14
C ARG A 392 -13.55 -22.10 -84.16
N ALA A 393 -13.02 -21.19 -84.99
CA ALA A 393 -11.87 -20.97 -85.91
C ALA A 393 -11.92 -19.45 -86.27
N ALA A 394 -11.06 -18.77 -87.05
CA ALA A 394 -9.98 -19.15 -87.97
C ALA A 394 -8.78 -18.15 -87.85
N SER A 395 -8.11 -17.77 -88.97
CA SER A 395 -6.72 -17.26 -88.91
C SER A 395 -6.28 -16.24 -89.98
N ALA A 396 -5.22 -15.47 -89.64
CA ALA A 396 -4.07 -15.05 -90.50
C ALA A 396 -4.25 -13.87 -91.53
N PRO A 397 -3.16 -13.25 -92.08
CA PRO A 397 -1.70 -13.28 -91.72
C PRO A 397 -0.87 -11.93 -91.78
N LEU A 398 0.12 -11.77 -90.87
CA LEU A 398 1.53 -11.27 -91.07
C LEU A 398 1.80 -9.79 -91.57
N PRO A 399 3.08 -9.29 -91.71
CA PRO A 399 4.01 -8.90 -90.60
C PRO A 399 4.88 -7.59 -90.81
N ALA A 400 5.85 -7.33 -89.90
CA ALA A 400 7.10 -6.50 -90.04
C ALA A 400 7.00 -4.94 -89.93
N GLU A 401 7.99 -4.12 -89.51
CA GLU A 401 9.35 -4.32 -88.90
C GLU A 401 9.97 -3.03 -88.25
N ALA A 402 11.22 -3.13 -87.72
CA ALA A 402 12.21 -2.06 -87.41
C ALA A 402 12.20 -1.28 -86.04
N ARG A 403 13.30 -0.57 -85.72
CA ARG A 403 13.69 -0.07 -84.36
C ARG A 403 14.45 1.29 -84.32
N GLY A 404 14.20 2.10 -83.27
CA GLY A 404 15.11 3.10 -82.65
C GLY A 404 15.34 4.44 -83.38
N PRO A 405 16.16 5.39 -82.84
CA PRO A 405 16.82 5.44 -81.52
C PRO A 405 16.61 6.81 -80.76
N LEU A 406 17.59 7.24 -79.93
CA LEU A 406 17.56 8.35 -78.95
C LEU A 406 17.85 9.77 -79.50
N MET A 407 17.60 10.81 -78.68
CA MET A 407 17.92 12.24 -78.89
C MET A 407 19.39 12.61 -78.61
N GLU A 408 19.88 13.70 -79.24
CA GLU A 408 20.37 14.94 -78.58
C GLU A 408 20.65 16.09 -79.61
N PRO A 409 20.92 17.36 -79.20
CA PRO A 409 20.60 18.56 -80.01
C PRO A 409 21.80 19.38 -80.57
N PRO A 410 21.54 20.43 -81.38
CA PRO A 410 22.47 21.55 -81.59
C PRO A 410 21.86 22.98 -81.43
N PRO A 411 22.66 24.08 -81.23
CA PRO A 411 22.13 25.43 -80.94
C PRO A 411 22.64 26.60 -81.84
N ARG A 412 21.93 27.75 -81.72
CA ARG A 412 22.34 29.17 -81.97
C ARG A 412 22.59 29.71 -83.40
N VAL A 413 22.44 31.04 -83.51
CA VAL A 413 22.52 31.93 -84.70
C VAL A 413 23.92 32.57 -84.82
N PRO A 414 24.32 33.11 -85.99
CA PRO A 414 24.51 34.59 -86.06
C PRO A 414 24.18 35.25 -87.43
N GLU A 415 24.35 36.58 -87.50
CA GLU A 415 24.03 37.49 -88.63
C GLU A 415 25.18 37.64 -89.69
N PRO A 416 24.90 38.20 -90.88
CA PRO A 416 25.89 38.55 -91.91
C PRO A 416 26.18 40.06 -92.05
N PRO A 417 27.36 40.44 -92.61
CA PRO A 417 27.52 41.77 -93.22
C PRO A 417 28.28 41.82 -94.57
N ALA A 418 28.00 42.91 -95.32
CA ALA A 418 28.81 43.57 -96.35
C ALA A 418 28.99 42.95 -97.78
N ALA A 419 28.82 43.83 -98.78
CA ALA A 419 29.32 43.73 -100.17
C ALA A 419 30.60 44.62 -100.31
N PRO A 420 31.29 44.82 -101.48
CA PRO A 420 30.73 45.24 -102.78
C PRO A 420 31.53 44.80 -104.06
N ALA A 421 31.27 45.48 -105.19
CA ALA A 421 31.96 45.49 -106.50
C ALA A 421 31.84 44.21 -107.38
N ALA A 422 31.47 44.19 -108.68
CA ALA A 422 31.41 45.13 -109.82
C ALA A 422 32.55 44.99 -110.86
N SER A 423 32.23 44.50 -112.07
CA SER A 423 32.86 44.89 -113.35
C SER A 423 32.04 44.44 -114.57
N MET A 424 32.25 45.09 -115.72
CA MET A 424 31.45 45.03 -116.96
C MET A 424 31.91 43.95 -117.95
N ALA A 425 31.00 43.57 -118.88
CA ALA A 425 31.33 43.19 -120.26
C ALA A 425 30.13 43.47 -121.20
N SER A 426 30.39 43.77 -122.47
CA SER A 426 29.41 44.32 -123.44
C SER A 426 28.70 43.27 -124.32
N PRO A 427 27.55 43.61 -124.93
CA PRO A 427 26.98 42.89 -126.07
C PRO A 427 27.45 43.44 -127.43
N GLU A 428 27.63 42.56 -128.43
CA GLU A 428 27.82 42.90 -129.85
C GLU A 428 27.33 41.72 -130.73
N GLY A 429 26.89 41.97 -131.97
CA GLY A 429 26.64 40.91 -132.97
C GLY A 429 25.19 40.68 -133.43
N LEU A 430 24.65 41.60 -134.24
CA LEU A 430 23.81 41.25 -135.41
C LEU A 430 24.76 41.03 -136.62
N PRO A 431 24.36 40.43 -137.78
CA PRO A 431 23.01 40.26 -138.35
C PRO A 431 22.75 38.79 -138.83
N GLY A 432 21.78 38.44 -139.68
CA GLY A 432 20.78 39.23 -140.40
C GLY A 432 19.85 38.43 -141.34
N GLU A 433 18.95 39.20 -141.97
CA GLU A 433 18.25 38.97 -143.26
C GLU A 433 17.15 37.89 -143.39
N ALA A 434 16.06 38.33 -144.05
CA ALA A 434 15.20 37.63 -145.03
C ALA A 434 14.64 36.20 -144.74
N ALA A 435 13.36 35.88 -144.94
CA ALA A 435 12.26 36.67 -145.53
C ALA A 435 10.86 36.15 -145.10
N GLU A 436 9.87 37.02 -145.30
CA GLU A 436 8.49 36.71 -145.72
C GLU A 436 7.49 35.89 -144.86
N GLN A 437 6.22 36.32 -144.95
CA GLN A 437 4.98 35.56 -144.76
C GLN A 437 4.65 34.95 -143.38
N SER A 438 3.96 35.74 -142.53
CA SER A 438 2.61 35.38 -142.03
C SER A 438 2.01 36.46 -141.10
N ASP A 439 0.86 37.03 -141.47
CA ASP A 439 0.09 37.96 -140.61
C ASP A 439 -0.34 37.32 -139.28
N ASP A 440 -0.46 36.00 -139.21
CA ASP A 440 -0.84 35.29 -138.00
C ASP A 440 0.23 35.36 -136.91
N GLY A 441 1.50 35.61 -137.28
CA GLY A 441 2.57 35.97 -136.35
C GLY A 441 2.38 37.36 -135.76
N TYR A 442 2.00 38.35 -136.58
CA TYR A 442 1.71 39.72 -136.16
C TYR A 442 0.46 39.79 -135.29
N ILE A 443 -0.61 39.06 -135.65
CA ILE A 443 -1.83 38.95 -134.84
C ILE A 443 -1.56 38.23 -133.52
N ARG A 444 -0.72 37.19 -133.47
CA ARG A 444 -0.32 36.56 -132.19
C ARG A 444 0.58 37.48 -131.35
N ALA A 445 1.44 38.29 -131.96
CA ALA A 445 2.24 39.29 -131.25
C ALA A 445 1.37 40.42 -130.68
N LEU A 446 0.43 40.96 -131.46
CA LEU A 446 -0.56 41.95 -131.02
C LEU A 446 -1.51 41.40 -129.96
N ARG A 447 -1.97 40.15 -130.10
CA ARG A 447 -2.77 39.48 -129.07
C ARG A 447 -1.97 39.39 -127.77
N LYS A 448 -0.75 38.83 -127.78
CA LYS A 448 0.12 38.80 -126.60
C LYS A 448 0.45 40.18 -126.03
N ALA A 449 0.58 41.21 -126.87
CA ALA A 449 0.75 42.60 -126.42
C ALA A 449 -0.51 43.11 -125.71
N SER A 450 -1.70 42.92 -126.30
CA SER A 450 -2.98 43.28 -125.69
C SER A 450 -3.28 42.50 -124.40
N GLU A 451 -2.91 41.22 -124.34
CA GLU A 451 -3.01 40.38 -123.14
C GLU A 451 -2.07 40.87 -122.05
N ARG A 452 -0.85 41.33 -122.38
CA ARG A 452 0.09 41.96 -121.45
C ARG A 452 -0.35 43.35 -120.99
N VAL A 453 -0.92 44.18 -121.87
CA VAL A 453 -1.49 45.50 -121.52
C VAL A 453 -2.72 45.30 -120.62
N ALA A 454 -3.67 44.45 -121.00
CA ALA A 454 -4.83 44.14 -120.17
C ALA A 454 -4.45 43.38 -118.89
N ALA A 455 -3.32 42.66 -118.82
CA ALA A 455 -2.78 42.14 -117.58
C ALA A 455 -2.14 43.23 -116.71
N PHE A 456 -1.48 44.24 -117.30
CA PHE A 456 -0.92 45.39 -116.60
C PHE A 456 -2.02 46.31 -116.03
N GLU A 457 -3.05 46.63 -116.81
CA GLU A 457 -4.23 47.38 -116.34
C GLU A 457 -4.96 46.65 -115.22
N ARG A 458 -5.15 45.33 -115.35
CA ARG A 458 -5.67 44.47 -114.27
C ARG A 458 -4.73 44.41 -113.07
N ALA A 459 -3.41 44.47 -113.27
CA ALA A 459 -2.44 44.49 -112.16
C ALA A 459 -2.55 45.79 -111.36
N VAL A 460 -2.70 46.95 -112.01
CA VAL A 460 -2.86 48.25 -111.33
C VAL A 460 -4.20 48.34 -110.59
N GLU A 461 -5.32 47.91 -111.19
CA GLU A 461 -6.62 47.90 -110.49
C GLU A 461 -6.65 46.89 -109.33
N LEU A 462 -5.94 45.76 -109.48
CA LEU A 462 -5.81 44.75 -108.43
C LEU A 462 -4.85 45.21 -107.33
N GLU A 463 -3.73 45.84 -107.65
CA GLU A 463 -2.74 46.37 -106.70
C GLU A 463 -3.39 47.33 -105.71
N ALA A 464 -4.15 48.32 -106.21
CA ALA A 464 -4.87 49.26 -105.37
C ALA A 464 -5.85 48.56 -104.39
N ARG A 465 -6.63 47.57 -104.87
CA ARG A 465 -7.62 46.85 -104.05
C ARG A 465 -7.01 45.76 -103.16
N ALA A 466 -5.91 45.15 -103.56
CA ALA A 466 -5.20 44.17 -102.77
C ALA A 466 -4.41 44.84 -101.64
N SER A 467 -3.84 46.03 -101.90
CA SER A 467 -3.21 46.86 -100.87
C SER A 467 -4.22 47.29 -99.80
N ASP A 468 -5.42 47.76 -100.19
CA ASP A 468 -6.54 48.03 -99.26
C ASP A 468 -6.91 46.78 -98.42
N LEU A 469 -7.15 45.65 -99.07
CA LEU A 469 -7.53 44.40 -98.39
C LEU A 469 -6.45 43.84 -97.45
N VAL A 470 -5.16 44.07 -97.75
CA VAL A 470 -4.05 43.72 -96.88
C VAL A 470 -3.90 44.72 -95.73
N ALA A 471 -4.08 46.03 -95.98
CA ALA A 471 -4.09 47.05 -94.93
C ALA A 471 -5.29 46.90 -93.96
N ARG A 472 -6.42 46.36 -94.44
CA ARG A 472 -7.58 45.97 -93.63
C ARG A 472 -7.47 44.58 -92.98
N SER A 473 -6.39 43.83 -93.22
CA SER A 473 -6.22 42.51 -92.58
C SER A 473 -5.86 42.65 -91.10
N LEU A 474 -6.63 41.96 -90.24
CA LEU A 474 -6.44 42.01 -88.79
C LEU A 474 -5.21 41.17 -88.37
N PRO A 475 -4.44 41.64 -87.37
CA PRO A 475 -3.30 40.87 -86.84
C PRO A 475 -3.76 39.56 -86.17
N PRO A 476 -2.90 38.53 -86.13
CA PRO A 476 -3.18 37.31 -85.41
C PRO A 476 -3.15 37.57 -83.90
N GLU A 477 -4.27 37.26 -83.25
CA GLU A 477 -4.44 36.99 -81.82
C GLU A 477 -4.14 38.12 -80.81
N ALA A 478 -5.07 38.25 -79.87
CA ALA A 478 -4.94 38.98 -78.61
C ALA A 478 -5.59 38.09 -77.55
N GLU A 479 -4.91 37.89 -76.42
CA GLU A 479 -5.20 36.77 -75.51
C GLU A 479 -6.49 36.99 -74.69
N ASP A 480 -6.82 38.26 -74.42
CA ASP A 480 -7.95 38.71 -73.59
C ASP A 480 -9.15 39.27 -74.39
N GLU A 481 -9.42 38.75 -75.59
CA GLU A 481 -10.61 39.15 -76.35
C GLU A 481 -11.92 38.55 -75.78
N SER A 482 -12.84 39.41 -75.34
CA SER A 482 -14.20 39.00 -75.01
C SER A 482 -14.92 38.44 -76.24
N TRP A 483 -15.94 37.59 -76.03
CA TRP A 483 -16.67 36.99 -77.16
C TRP A 483 -17.31 38.01 -78.11
N GLN A 484 -17.64 39.21 -77.63
CA GLN A 484 -18.15 40.29 -78.49
C GLN A 484 -17.07 40.73 -79.49
N ALA A 485 -15.87 41.07 -79.01
CA ALA A 485 -14.74 41.41 -79.86
C ALA A 485 -14.33 40.26 -80.79
N LEU A 486 -14.30 39.03 -80.27
CA LEU A 486 -13.93 37.84 -81.03
C LEU A 486 -14.98 37.48 -82.10
N SER A 487 -16.26 37.75 -81.86
CA SER A 487 -17.36 37.59 -82.84
C SER A 487 -17.34 38.69 -83.91
N GLU A 488 -17.06 39.95 -83.53
CA GLU A 488 -16.89 41.05 -84.49
C GLU A 488 -15.65 40.83 -85.37
N ARG A 489 -14.53 40.41 -84.79
CA ARG A 489 -13.31 40.02 -85.51
C ARG A 489 -13.57 38.84 -86.45
N LEU A 490 -14.32 37.82 -86.01
CA LEU A 490 -14.78 36.73 -86.88
C LEU A 490 -15.61 37.28 -88.06
N GLY A 491 -16.58 38.15 -87.80
CA GLY A 491 -17.42 38.79 -88.83
C GLY A 491 -16.59 39.51 -89.88
N ALA A 492 -15.75 40.46 -89.45
CA ALA A 492 -14.84 41.19 -90.33
C ALA A 492 -13.90 40.27 -91.11
N THR A 493 -13.35 39.23 -90.46
CA THR A 493 -12.45 38.26 -91.11
C THR A 493 -13.20 37.39 -92.14
N HIS A 494 -14.47 37.04 -91.89
CA HIS A 494 -15.34 36.37 -92.84
C HIS A 494 -15.66 37.25 -94.06
N GLU A 495 -15.88 38.55 -93.87
CA GLU A 495 -16.12 39.52 -94.96
C GLU A 495 -14.85 39.76 -95.78
N LEU A 496 -13.70 40.01 -95.16
CA LEU A 496 -12.40 40.10 -95.83
C LEU A 496 -12.09 38.83 -96.62
N ARG A 497 -12.35 37.64 -96.05
CA ARG A 497 -12.20 36.36 -96.76
C ARG A 497 -13.16 36.21 -97.93
N ARG A 498 -14.34 36.83 -97.89
CA ARG A 498 -15.33 36.87 -98.99
C ARG A 498 -14.89 37.84 -100.09
N GLU A 499 -14.48 39.05 -99.73
CA GLU A 499 -13.99 40.09 -100.64
C GLU A 499 -12.73 39.63 -101.37
N ALA A 500 -11.69 39.17 -100.66
CA ALA A 500 -10.46 38.69 -101.26
C ALA A 500 -10.66 37.45 -102.15
N ARG A 501 -11.55 36.50 -101.78
CA ARG A 501 -11.95 35.38 -102.66
C ARG A 501 -12.81 35.83 -103.85
N ALA A 502 -13.50 36.96 -103.78
CA ALA A 502 -14.21 37.53 -104.93
C ALA A 502 -13.21 38.22 -105.88
N LEU A 503 -12.26 38.99 -105.34
CA LEU A 503 -11.18 39.62 -106.10
C LEU A 503 -10.34 38.57 -106.85
N GLN A 504 -9.84 37.55 -106.14
CA GLN A 504 -9.02 36.49 -106.73
C GLN A 504 -9.73 35.74 -107.87
N ARG A 505 -11.05 35.51 -107.75
CA ARG A 505 -11.88 34.90 -108.81
C ARG A 505 -12.20 35.86 -109.97
N ARG A 506 -12.33 37.17 -109.71
CA ARG A 506 -12.66 38.18 -110.73
C ARG A 506 -11.52 38.42 -111.72
N TYR A 507 -10.26 38.40 -111.26
CA TYR A 507 -9.12 38.79 -112.11
C TYR A 507 -8.36 37.62 -112.76
N GLY A 508 -8.40 36.42 -112.16
CA GLY A 508 -8.00 35.16 -112.81
C GLY A 508 -6.62 35.19 -113.46
N TRP A 509 -5.56 35.48 -112.68
CA TRP A 509 -4.20 35.67 -113.22
C TRP A 509 -3.69 34.44 -114.01
N PRO A 510 -3.10 34.63 -115.20
CA PRO A 510 -2.57 33.53 -116.00
C PRO A 510 -1.46 32.74 -115.29
N ARG A 511 -1.35 31.43 -115.57
CA ARG A 511 -0.35 30.55 -114.93
C ARG A 511 1.05 30.65 -115.56
N ASP A 512 1.14 31.25 -116.74
CA ASP A 512 2.34 31.40 -117.57
C ASP A 512 3.04 32.76 -117.39
N MET A 513 2.56 33.60 -116.46
CA MET A 513 3.13 34.89 -116.12
C MET A 513 3.53 34.93 -114.64
N PRO A 514 4.70 35.49 -114.26
CA PRO A 514 5.07 35.64 -112.86
C PRO A 514 3.99 36.38 -112.07
N ARG A 515 3.80 35.98 -110.81
CA ARG A 515 2.72 36.46 -109.96
C ARG A 515 3.13 37.78 -109.28
N PRO A 516 2.30 38.84 -109.30
CA PRO A 516 2.56 40.06 -108.55
C PRO A 516 2.63 39.79 -107.03
N ALA A 517 3.58 40.43 -106.33
CA ALA A 517 3.75 40.28 -104.89
C ALA A 517 2.49 40.66 -104.09
N GLN A 518 1.68 41.58 -104.63
CA GLN A 518 0.38 42.00 -104.10
C GLN A 518 -0.64 40.85 -104.11
N LEU A 519 -0.58 39.95 -105.11
CA LEU A 519 -1.39 38.74 -105.21
C LEU A 519 -0.90 37.64 -104.24
N GLU A 520 0.38 37.64 -103.87
CA GLU A 520 0.93 36.76 -102.84
C GLU A 520 0.56 37.27 -101.44
N GLY A 521 0.72 38.57 -101.17
CA GLY A 521 0.23 39.23 -99.94
C GLY A 521 -1.25 38.97 -99.68
N LEU A 522 -2.11 39.10 -100.70
CA LEU A 522 -3.54 38.77 -100.59
C LEU A 522 -3.80 37.26 -100.40
N THR A 523 -2.90 36.37 -100.84
CA THR A 523 -2.99 34.93 -100.54
C THR A 523 -2.58 34.63 -99.09
N ASN A 524 -1.56 35.34 -98.59
CA ASN A 524 -1.10 35.24 -97.21
C ASN A 524 -2.16 35.76 -96.25
N ALA A 525 -2.75 36.93 -96.53
CA ALA A 525 -3.89 37.48 -95.78
C ALA A 525 -5.10 36.52 -95.80
N LEU A 526 -5.41 35.89 -96.94
CA LEU A 526 -6.45 34.84 -97.02
C LEU A 526 -6.14 33.58 -96.19
N THR A 527 -4.87 33.31 -95.93
CA THR A 527 -4.40 32.16 -95.15
C THR A 527 -4.43 32.50 -93.66
N GLN A 528 -3.93 33.67 -93.27
CA GLN A 528 -4.04 34.23 -91.92
C GLN A 528 -5.50 34.38 -91.49
N ALA A 529 -6.37 34.91 -92.36
CA ALA A 529 -7.82 34.97 -92.13
C ALA A 529 -8.46 33.58 -91.97
N HIS A 530 -7.90 32.52 -92.55
CA HIS A 530 -8.39 31.16 -92.33
C HIS A 530 -7.92 30.61 -90.97
N ALA A 531 -6.65 30.84 -90.62
CA ALA A 531 -6.09 30.45 -89.33
C ALA A 531 -6.82 31.13 -88.16
N ALA A 532 -7.01 32.46 -88.22
CA ALA A 532 -7.73 33.22 -87.20
C ALA A 532 -9.19 32.78 -87.02
N ILE A 533 -9.90 32.43 -88.10
CA ILE A 533 -11.25 31.85 -87.99
C ILE A 533 -11.21 30.47 -87.31
N ALA A 534 -10.17 29.66 -87.55
CA ALA A 534 -10.03 28.35 -86.95
C ALA A 534 -9.66 28.43 -85.45
N SER A 535 -8.67 29.24 -85.06
CA SER A 535 -8.27 29.38 -83.65
C SER A 535 -9.35 30.05 -82.80
N ALA A 536 -10.04 31.07 -83.32
CA ALA A 536 -11.22 31.65 -82.68
C ALA A 536 -12.35 30.61 -82.49
N GLY A 537 -12.57 29.72 -83.47
CA GLY A 537 -13.51 28.62 -83.36
C GLY A 537 -13.12 27.56 -82.32
N GLN A 538 -11.83 27.25 -82.21
CA GLN A 538 -11.27 26.35 -81.20
C GLN A 538 -11.34 26.95 -79.78
N ARG A 539 -10.98 28.23 -79.60
CA ARG A 539 -11.09 28.94 -78.30
C ARG A 539 -12.55 28.95 -77.81
N LEU A 540 -13.51 29.13 -78.71
CA LEU A 540 -14.94 29.05 -78.40
C LEU A 540 -15.48 27.64 -78.13
N GLN A 541 -14.72 26.59 -78.49
CA GLN A 541 -15.00 25.24 -78.06
C GLN A 541 -14.39 24.97 -76.68
N GLY A 542 -13.12 25.32 -76.48
CA GLY A 542 -12.44 25.19 -75.17
C GLY A 542 -13.19 25.91 -74.04
N LEU A 543 -13.65 27.15 -74.24
CA LEU A 543 -14.46 27.87 -73.24
C LEU A 543 -15.82 27.18 -72.94
N ALA A 544 -16.40 26.47 -73.91
CA ALA A 544 -17.65 25.74 -73.69
C ALA A 544 -17.41 24.40 -72.98
N GLU A 545 -16.26 23.77 -73.21
CA GLU A 545 -15.80 22.55 -72.53
C GLU A 545 -15.38 22.86 -71.08
N GLU A 546 -14.68 23.98 -70.85
CA GLU A 546 -14.34 24.52 -69.53
C GLU A 546 -15.57 24.80 -68.67
N VAL A 547 -16.59 25.49 -69.22
CA VAL A 547 -17.87 25.69 -68.52
C VAL A 547 -18.60 24.35 -68.28
N ALA A 548 -18.50 23.38 -69.19
CA ALA A 548 -19.11 22.06 -69.00
C ALA A 548 -18.44 21.23 -67.90
N ASP A 549 -17.11 21.36 -67.75
CA ASP A 549 -16.30 20.76 -66.68
C ASP A 549 -16.56 21.41 -65.31
N ILE A 550 -16.60 22.75 -65.24
CA ILE A 550 -16.98 23.48 -64.01
C ILE A 550 -18.40 23.09 -63.58
N LEU A 551 -19.34 22.95 -64.52
CA LEU A 551 -20.70 22.45 -64.22
C LEU A 551 -20.74 20.96 -63.85
N GLY A 552 -19.76 20.16 -64.28
CA GLY A 552 -19.56 18.79 -63.80
C GLY A 552 -19.11 18.78 -62.34
N LYS A 553 -18.05 19.53 -62.02
CA LYS A 553 -17.51 19.71 -60.67
C LYS A 553 -18.54 20.30 -59.70
N PHE A 554 -19.37 21.24 -60.17
CA PHE A 554 -20.51 21.76 -59.41
C PHE A 554 -21.55 20.68 -59.10
N GLU A 555 -21.87 19.80 -60.06
CA GLU A 555 -22.81 18.70 -59.86
C GLU A 555 -22.27 17.62 -58.91
N THR A 556 -20.97 17.29 -58.99
CA THR A 556 -20.27 16.43 -58.03
C THR A 556 -20.28 17.04 -56.62
N ALA A 557 -19.85 18.31 -56.46
CA ALA A 557 -19.86 18.99 -55.16
C ALA A 557 -21.26 19.14 -54.53
N ILE A 558 -22.33 19.14 -55.34
CA ILE A 558 -23.72 19.05 -54.85
C ILE A 558 -24.06 17.61 -54.37
N GLY A 559 -23.58 16.58 -55.07
CA GLY A 559 -23.73 15.18 -54.66
C GLY A 559 -23.01 14.89 -53.33
N ASP A 560 -21.79 15.42 -53.19
CA ASP A 560 -20.94 15.26 -51.99
C ASP A 560 -21.37 16.15 -50.81
N GLY A 561 -22.46 16.92 -50.95
CA GLY A 561 -22.94 17.86 -49.93
C GLY A 561 -22.02 19.08 -49.68
N SER A 562 -20.97 19.27 -50.48
CA SER A 562 -19.94 20.30 -50.32
C SER A 562 -20.43 21.69 -50.77
N VAL A 563 -21.31 22.28 -49.94
CA VAL A 563 -21.91 23.62 -50.15
C VAL A 563 -20.88 24.70 -50.51
N ARG A 564 -19.65 24.62 -49.96
CA ARG A 564 -18.58 25.58 -50.26
C ARG A 564 -18.04 25.43 -51.69
N ALA A 565 -17.52 24.25 -52.05
CA ALA A 565 -17.00 24.01 -53.40
C ALA A 565 -18.09 24.21 -54.46
N ALA A 566 -19.32 23.77 -54.16
CA ALA A 566 -20.48 24.01 -55.00
C ALA A 566 -20.76 25.52 -55.21
N SER A 567 -20.62 26.36 -54.18
CA SER A 567 -20.79 27.83 -54.31
C SER A 567 -19.65 28.49 -55.11
N GLU A 568 -18.41 28.00 -54.95
CA GLU A 568 -17.24 28.47 -55.70
C GLU A 568 -17.37 28.12 -57.19
N HIS A 569 -17.85 26.91 -57.52
CA HIS A 569 -18.15 26.51 -58.91
C HIS A 569 -19.40 27.21 -59.50
N GLU A 570 -20.43 27.49 -58.68
CA GLU A 570 -21.60 28.27 -59.12
C GLU A 570 -21.19 29.67 -59.63
N HIS A 571 -20.28 30.34 -58.90
CA HIS A 571 -19.76 31.65 -59.29
C HIS A 571 -18.91 31.58 -60.57
N ALA A 572 -17.96 30.65 -60.65
CA ALA A 572 -17.10 30.49 -61.82
C ALA A 572 -17.92 30.19 -63.10
N ALA A 573 -18.94 29.32 -63.02
CA ALA A 573 -19.82 29.04 -64.15
C ALA A 573 -20.71 30.26 -64.51
N ARG A 574 -21.21 30.99 -63.51
CA ARG A 574 -22.03 32.21 -63.70
C ARG A 574 -21.26 33.32 -64.40
N ASP A 575 -19.97 33.45 -64.15
CA ASP A 575 -19.12 34.48 -64.73
C ASP A 575 -18.69 34.13 -66.16
N LEU A 576 -18.48 32.85 -66.47
CA LEU A 576 -18.03 32.40 -67.80
C LEU A 576 -19.18 32.20 -68.83
N VAL A 577 -20.36 31.73 -68.40
CA VAL A 577 -21.52 31.50 -69.30
C VAL A 577 -21.91 32.71 -70.18
N PRO A 578 -21.87 33.98 -69.71
CA PRO A 578 -22.15 35.17 -70.53
C PRO A 578 -21.25 35.34 -71.76
N PHE A 579 -20.07 34.73 -71.79
CA PHE A 579 -19.12 34.81 -72.91
C PHE A 579 -19.32 33.71 -73.96
N LEU A 580 -20.41 32.93 -73.90
CA LEU A 580 -20.69 31.86 -74.88
C LEU A 580 -21.76 32.26 -75.92
N PRO A 581 -21.67 31.76 -77.18
CA PRO A 581 -22.69 32.00 -78.20
C PRO A 581 -24.06 31.48 -77.76
N ARG A 582 -25.15 32.22 -78.07
CA ARG A 582 -26.52 31.95 -77.57
C ARG A 582 -27.03 30.51 -77.74
N ASP A 583 -26.57 29.78 -78.75
CA ASP A 583 -26.99 28.38 -78.98
C ASP A 583 -26.15 27.36 -78.19
N ARG A 584 -24.89 27.67 -77.86
CA ARG A 584 -24.06 26.88 -76.92
C ARG A 584 -24.37 27.21 -75.46
N ALA A 585 -24.62 28.49 -75.16
CA ALA A 585 -24.94 28.96 -73.82
C ALA A 585 -26.26 28.38 -73.28
N ARG A 586 -27.28 28.18 -74.14
CA ARG A 586 -28.66 27.82 -73.71
C ARG A 586 -28.74 26.54 -72.87
N SER A 587 -28.01 25.49 -73.23
CA SER A 587 -27.99 24.22 -72.48
C SER A 587 -27.18 24.32 -71.19
N LEU A 588 -26.01 24.95 -71.24
CA LEU A 588 -25.13 25.15 -70.09
C LEU A 588 -25.78 26.06 -69.04
N GLN A 589 -26.46 27.13 -69.47
CA GLN A 589 -27.20 28.05 -68.62
C GLN A 589 -28.42 27.37 -67.95
N ALA A 590 -29.09 26.46 -68.66
CA ALA A 590 -30.17 25.66 -68.07
C ALA A 590 -29.64 24.66 -67.01
N ARG A 591 -28.50 24.00 -67.27
CA ARG A 591 -27.83 23.13 -66.29
C ARG A 591 -27.35 23.93 -65.08
N LEU A 592 -26.71 25.08 -65.28
CA LEU A 592 -26.33 26.03 -64.22
C LEU A 592 -27.55 26.42 -63.37
N GLY A 593 -28.68 26.79 -63.98
CA GLY A 593 -29.90 27.16 -63.27
C GLY A 593 -30.47 26.02 -62.40
N SER A 594 -30.44 24.78 -62.90
CA SER A 594 -30.84 23.59 -62.15
C SER A 594 -29.93 23.30 -60.94
N LEU A 595 -28.61 23.33 -61.15
CA LEU A 595 -27.63 23.13 -60.07
C LEU A 595 -27.67 24.28 -59.05
N SER A 596 -27.88 25.52 -59.49
CA SER A 596 -28.11 26.69 -58.61
C SER A 596 -29.39 26.58 -57.78
N ALA A 597 -30.39 25.80 -58.23
CA ALA A 597 -31.58 25.50 -57.44
C ALA A 597 -31.28 24.43 -56.38
N ARG A 598 -30.66 23.31 -56.77
CA ARG A 598 -30.23 22.23 -55.85
C ARG A 598 -29.26 22.73 -54.77
N LEU A 599 -28.32 23.62 -55.10
CA LEU A 599 -27.43 24.26 -54.10
C LEU A 599 -28.20 25.14 -53.12
N ARG A 600 -29.24 25.85 -53.56
CA ARG A 600 -30.09 26.66 -52.68
C ARG A 600 -30.89 25.76 -51.75
N GLU A 601 -31.51 24.71 -52.29
CA GLU A 601 -32.21 23.69 -51.51
C GLU A 601 -31.29 23.07 -50.44
N LEU A 602 -30.08 22.63 -50.79
CA LEU A 602 -29.10 22.10 -49.82
C LEU A 602 -28.71 23.12 -48.75
N ARG A 603 -28.55 24.39 -49.11
CA ARG A 603 -28.27 25.48 -48.15
C ARG A 603 -29.44 25.71 -47.20
N ASP A 604 -30.65 25.78 -47.73
CA ASP A 604 -31.86 26.04 -46.95
C ASP A 604 -32.19 24.84 -46.03
N TRP A 605 -32.02 23.61 -46.51
CA TRP A 605 -32.08 22.40 -45.68
C TRP A 605 -31.03 22.39 -44.58
N ARG A 606 -29.78 22.80 -44.88
CA ARG A 606 -28.71 22.89 -43.88
C ARG A 606 -29.02 23.95 -42.80
N THR A 607 -29.52 25.13 -43.18
CA THR A 607 -29.91 26.15 -42.18
C THR A 607 -31.09 25.68 -41.33
N PHE A 608 -32.04 24.95 -41.92
CA PHE A 608 -33.17 24.36 -41.21
C PHE A 608 -32.76 23.24 -40.24
N ALA A 609 -31.82 22.38 -40.62
CA ALA A 609 -31.35 21.25 -39.80
C ALA A 609 -30.40 21.68 -38.66
N GLU A 610 -29.58 22.73 -38.85
CA GLU A 610 -28.68 23.24 -37.81
C GLU A 610 -29.36 24.21 -36.83
N SER A 611 -30.44 24.90 -37.21
CA SER A 611 -31.07 25.91 -36.35
C SER A 611 -31.58 25.34 -35.01
N PRO A 612 -32.25 24.17 -34.95
CA PRO A 612 -32.64 23.55 -33.68
C PRO A 612 -31.43 23.18 -32.81
N LYS A 613 -30.30 22.79 -33.41
CA LYS A 613 -29.07 22.45 -32.68
C LYS A 613 -28.46 23.69 -32.00
N ARG A 614 -28.36 24.82 -32.71
CA ARG A 614 -27.91 26.10 -32.11
C ARG A 614 -28.86 26.57 -31.00
N GLU A 615 -30.16 26.39 -31.18
CA GLU A 615 -31.17 26.78 -30.17
C GLU A 615 -31.11 25.88 -28.92
N GLY A 616 -30.89 24.57 -29.07
CA GLY A 616 -30.62 23.65 -27.96
C GLY A 616 -29.30 23.91 -27.22
N LEU A 617 -28.25 24.36 -27.92
CA LEU A 617 -27.00 24.79 -27.27
C LEU A 617 -27.19 26.08 -26.44
N CYS A 618 -28.06 26.99 -26.87
CA CYS A 618 -28.44 28.15 -26.04
C CYS A 618 -29.16 27.68 -24.77
N GLN A 619 -30.14 26.78 -24.91
CA GLN A 619 -30.89 26.24 -23.78
C GLN A 619 -29.99 25.51 -22.77
N ARG A 620 -29.10 24.60 -23.20
CA ARG A 620 -28.15 23.90 -22.30
C ARG A 620 -27.23 24.86 -21.56
N MET A 621 -26.78 25.94 -22.21
CA MET A 621 -25.95 26.97 -21.57
C MET A 621 -26.73 27.82 -20.56
N GLU A 622 -28.02 28.08 -20.81
CA GLU A 622 -28.93 28.75 -19.87
C GLU A 622 -29.26 27.86 -18.67
N GLU A 623 -29.56 26.58 -18.89
CA GLU A 623 -29.78 25.58 -17.84
C GLU A 623 -28.56 25.45 -16.92
N LEU A 624 -27.34 25.44 -17.49
CA LEU A 624 -26.07 25.43 -16.74
C LEU A 624 -25.78 26.75 -15.99
N ALA A 625 -26.36 27.87 -16.43
CA ALA A 625 -26.29 29.16 -15.75
C ALA A 625 -27.31 29.27 -14.59
N GLU A 626 -28.47 28.61 -14.71
CA GLU A 626 -29.50 28.55 -13.67
C GLU A 626 -29.23 27.46 -12.62
N GLN A 627 -28.62 26.34 -13.03
CA GLN A 627 -28.29 25.18 -12.20
C GLN A 627 -26.77 24.93 -12.20
N PRO A 628 -25.98 25.78 -11.52
CA PRO A 628 -24.53 25.70 -11.53
C PRO A 628 -24.01 24.40 -10.88
N LEU A 629 -23.14 23.70 -11.60
CA LEU A 629 -22.40 22.53 -11.11
C LEU A 629 -21.24 22.95 -10.18
N ALA A 630 -20.44 21.98 -9.73
CA ALA A 630 -19.16 22.29 -9.08
C ALA A 630 -18.23 23.06 -10.06
N PRO A 631 -17.41 24.03 -9.59
CA PRO A 631 -16.68 24.96 -10.47
C PRO A 631 -15.69 24.38 -11.48
N GLN A 632 -15.31 23.10 -11.36
CA GLN A 632 -14.46 22.41 -12.34
C GLN A 632 -15.34 21.78 -13.44
N PRO A 633 -16.28 20.83 -13.15
CA PRO A 633 -17.29 20.38 -14.13
C PRO A 633 -18.03 21.51 -14.86
N GLN A 634 -18.40 22.59 -14.16
CA GLN A 634 -19.08 23.73 -14.76
C GLN A 634 -18.20 24.42 -15.83
N ALA A 635 -16.90 24.57 -15.57
CA ALA A 635 -15.96 25.17 -16.51
C ALA A 635 -15.68 24.27 -17.72
N ASP A 636 -15.58 22.95 -17.52
CA ASP A 636 -15.39 21.99 -18.61
C ASP A 636 -16.64 21.82 -19.48
N GLU A 637 -17.87 21.88 -18.92
CA GLU A 637 -19.10 21.85 -19.71
C GLU A 637 -19.33 23.17 -20.47
N VAL A 638 -19.06 24.35 -19.87
CA VAL A 638 -19.07 25.63 -20.61
C VAL A 638 -18.09 25.58 -21.79
N LYS A 639 -16.93 24.93 -21.62
CA LYS A 639 -15.93 24.72 -22.68
C LYS A 639 -16.39 23.69 -23.73
N SER A 640 -17.06 22.61 -23.32
CA SER A 640 -17.67 21.60 -24.19
C SER A 640 -18.75 22.22 -25.09
N LEU A 641 -19.69 22.94 -24.50
CA LEU A 641 -20.74 23.66 -25.23
C LEU A 641 -20.15 24.73 -26.16
N ARG A 642 -19.11 25.46 -25.72
CA ARG A 642 -18.36 26.41 -26.59
C ARG A 642 -17.65 25.70 -27.75
N ALA A 643 -17.19 24.45 -27.59
CA ALA A 643 -16.62 23.67 -28.70
C ALA A 643 -17.72 23.25 -29.71
N GLN A 644 -18.81 22.62 -29.22
CA GLN A 644 -19.97 22.22 -30.02
C GLN A 644 -20.56 23.40 -30.82
N TRP A 645 -20.63 24.58 -30.20
CA TRP A 645 -21.09 25.81 -30.87
C TRP A 645 -20.19 26.23 -32.04
N ASN A 646 -18.86 26.13 -31.88
CA ASN A 646 -17.90 26.48 -32.94
C ASN A 646 -17.91 25.45 -34.08
N GLU A 647 -18.14 24.17 -33.79
CA GLU A 647 -18.21 23.08 -34.76
C GLU A 647 -19.36 23.25 -35.76
N LEU A 648 -20.52 23.73 -35.32
CA LEU A 648 -21.65 24.06 -36.20
C LEU A 648 -21.32 25.15 -37.24
N GLY A 649 -20.28 25.96 -37.01
CA GLY A 649 -19.79 26.96 -37.97
C GLY A 649 -20.72 28.17 -38.14
N ARG A 650 -20.38 29.05 -39.11
CA ARG A 650 -21.09 30.32 -39.37
C ARG A 650 -22.17 30.15 -40.43
N VAL A 651 -23.41 30.49 -40.11
CA VAL A 651 -24.55 30.51 -41.06
C VAL A 651 -25.16 31.93 -41.15
N ALA A 652 -26.46 32.13 -41.06
CA ALA A 652 -27.13 33.25 -41.74
C ALA A 652 -27.08 34.59 -40.96
N PRO A 653 -26.93 35.77 -41.62
CA PRO A 653 -26.46 36.99 -40.94
C PRO A 653 -27.38 37.66 -39.90
N HIS A 654 -28.57 37.11 -39.65
CA HIS A 654 -29.59 37.73 -38.79
C HIS A 654 -29.93 36.86 -37.56
N ARG A 655 -30.61 35.71 -37.74
CA ARG A 655 -31.02 34.84 -36.61
C ARG A 655 -29.81 34.32 -35.81
N ASP A 656 -28.72 33.98 -36.48
CA ASP A 656 -27.49 33.50 -35.83
C ASP A 656 -26.85 34.55 -34.90
N ARG A 657 -27.07 35.85 -35.14
CA ARG A 657 -26.54 36.91 -34.24
C ARG A 657 -27.31 37.01 -32.94
N GLU A 658 -28.61 36.73 -32.98
CA GLU A 658 -29.50 36.74 -31.82
C GLU A 658 -29.25 35.50 -30.96
N LEU A 659 -29.13 34.32 -31.58
CA LEU A 659 -28.72 33.10 -30.89
C LEU A 659 -27.29 33.18 -30.34
N LEU A 660 -26.34 33.78 -31.07
CA LEU A 660 -24.97 34.01 -30.57
C LEU A 660 -24.96 34.90 -29.33
N ALA A 661 -25.69 36.03 -29.36
CA ALA A 661 -25.76 36.94 -28.22
C ALA A 661 -26.40 36.28 -26.97
N ARG A 662 -27.43 35.44 -27.18
CA ARG A 662 -28.05 34.62 -26.13
C ARG A 662 -27.08 33.59 -25.55
N PHE A 663 -26.34 32.88 -26.41
CA PHE A 663 -25.34 31.90 -26.02
C PHE A 663 -24.15 32.53 -25.26
N ASP A 664 -23.62 33.66 -25.74
CA ASP A 664 -22.51 34.36 -25.12
C ASP A 664 -22.89 34.94 -23.73
N ASP A 665 -24.09 35.51 -23.58
CA ASP A 665 -24.62 35.98 -22.28
C ASP A 665 -24.80 34.82 -21.30
N ALA A 666 -25.43 33.72 -21.74
CA ALA A 666 -25.59 32.52 -20.93
C ALA A 666 -24.24 31.93 -20.51
N ALA A 667 -23.25 31.90 -21.41
CA ALA A 667 -21.93 31.38 -21.13
C ALA A 667 -21.13 32.25 -20.15
N GLU A 668 -21.30 33.57 -20.17
CA GLU A 668 -20.68 34.45 -19.17
C GLU A 668 -21.36 34.35 -17.81
N ARG A 669 -22.69 34.16 -17.76
CA ARG A 669 -23.40 33.82 -16.51
C ARG A 669 -22.97 32.47 -15.94
N ALA A 670 -22.88 31.43 -16.77
CA ALA A 670 -22.43 30.10 -16.38
C ALA A 670 -20.96 30.06 -15.92
N PHE A 671 -20.12 30.99 -16.37
CA PHE A 671 -18.70 31.03 -15.96
C PHE A 671 -18.42 31.93 -14.75
N GLU A 672 -19.35 32.78 -14.31
CA GLU A 672 -19.15 33.69 -13.16
C GLU A 672 -18.79 32.95 -11.85
N PRO A 673 -19.44 31.83 -11.45
CA PRO A 673 -19.05 31.10 -10.23
C PRO A 673 -17.64 30.52 -10.33
N CYS A 674 -17.24 30.13 -11.54
CA CYS A 674 -15.93 29.55 -11.83
C CYS A 674 -14.80 30.59 -11.66
N ARG A 675 -15.05 31.87 -12.01
CA ARG A 675 -14.06 32.96 -11.87
C ARG A 675 -13.55 33.09 -10.43
N ALA A 676 -14.44 33.09 -9.45
CA ALA A 676 -14.07 33.23 -8.04
C ALA A 676 -13.23 32.04 -7.53
N HIS A 677 -13.66 30.81 -7.84
CA HIS A 677 -12.93 29.59 -7.47
C HIS A 677 -11.52 29.53 -8.09
N PHE A 678 -11.38 29.86 -9.38
CA PHE A 678 -10.07 29.87 -10.02
C PHE A 678 -9.15 31.00 -9.54
N ALA A 679 -9.72 32.13 -9.09
CA ALA A 679 -8.97 33.20 -8.43
C ALA A 679 -8.40 32.73 -7.08
N GLU A 680 -9.22 32.19 -6.17
CA GLU A 680 -8.72 31.67 -4.88
C GLU A 680 -7.69 30.57 -5.09
N LEU A 681 -7.91 29.66 -6.05
CA LEU A 681 -6.94 28.61 -6.37
C LEU A 681 -5.63 29.17 -6.97
N ALA A 682 -5.67 30.31 -7.66
CA ALA A 682 -4.47 31.02 -8.11
C ALA A 682 -3.72 31.67 -6.94
N GLU A 683 -4.41 32.35 -6.03
CA GLU A 683 -3.83 32.92 -4.81
C GLU A 683 -3.21 31.82 -3.92
N ARG A 684 -3.91 30.69 -3.75
CA ARG A 684 -3.41 29.53 -3.00
C ARG A 684 -2.11 28.97 -3.60
N ARG A 685 -2.04 28.83 -4.94
CA ARG A 685 -0.82 28.40 -5.64
C ARG A 685 0.32 29.41 -5.53
N ALA A 686 0.01 30.71 -5.52
CA ALA A 686 1.00 31.78 -5.37
C ALA A 686 1.59 31.79 -3.94
N TYR A 687 0.72 31.72 -2.92
CA TYR A 687 1.13 31.58 -1.52
C TYR A 687 1.99 30.32 -1.31
N ASN A 688 1.54 29.16 -1.80
CA ASN A 688 2.31 27.93 -1.68
C ASN A 688 3.69 28.00 -2.39
N LEU A 689 3.78 28.72 -3.51
CA LEU A 689 5.06 28.98 -4.19
C LEU A 689 5.99 29.87 -3.35
N GLU A 690 5.46 30.91 -2.71
CA GLU A 690 6.20 31.80 -1.82
C GLU A 690 6.71 31.05 -0.58
N GLN A 691 5.88 30.23 0.04
CA GLN A 691 6.31 29.39 1.18
C GLN A 691 7.37 28.35 0.77
N ARG A 692 7.27 27.78 -0.44
CA ARG A 692 8.33 26.90 -1.00
C ARG A 692 9.65 27.66 -1.24
N ARG A 693 9.61 28.92 -1.66
CA ARG A 693 10.81 29.77 -1.79
C ARG A 693 11.43 30.03 -0.42
N ALA A 694 10.64 30.43 0.58
CA ALA A 694 11.14 30.63 1.93
C ALA A 694 11.81 29.38 2.54
N ILE A 695 11.31 28.17 2.23
CA ILE A 695 11.99 26.91 2.60
C ILE A 695 13.34 26.76 1.90
N VAL A 696 13.45 27.10 0.61
CA VAL A 696 14.73 27.09 -0.12
C VAL A 696 15.68 28.13 0.45
N ASP A 697 15.25 29.38 0.63
CA ASP A 697 16.07 30.47 1.16
C ASP A 697 16.68 30.10 2.53
N VAL A 698 15.87 29.53 3.44
CA VAL A 698 16.31 29.04 4.75
C VAL A 698 17.29 27.86 4.65
N LEU A 699 17.14 26.99 3.65
CA LEU A 699 18.09 25.89 3.39
C LEU A 699 19.40 26.39 2.75
N GLU A 700 19.38 27.41 1.90
CA GLU A 700 20.59 28.05 1.34
C GLU A 700 21.40 28.72 2.46
N ASP A 701 20.77 29.54 3.30
CA ASP A 701 21.39 30.15 4.48
C ASP A 701 21.95 29.08 5.45
N TYR A 702 21.21 27.99 5.67
CA TYR A 702 21.66 26.89 6.53
C TYR A 702 22.91 26.20 5.97
N VAL A 703 22.89 25.81 4.70
CA VAL A 703 24.03 25.11 4.05
C VAL A 703 25.26 26.01 3.94
N ALA A 704 25.08 27.32 3.76
CA ALA A 704 26.17 28.30 3.72
C ALA A 704 26.76 28.63 5.11
N GLY A 705 25.95 28.57 6.17
CA GLY A 705 26.37 28.90 7.54
C GLY A 705 26.89 27.73 8.40
N GLU A 706 26.47 26.50 8.10
CA GLU A 706 26.74 25.31 8.92
C GLU A 706 28.22 24.86 8.85
N ARG A 707 28.74 24.33 9.97
CA ARG A 707 30.14 23.91 10.12
C ARG A 707 30.24 22.40 10.22
N TRP A 708 30.08 21.73 9.08
CA TRP A 708 30.05 20.27 8.85
C TRP A 708 31.17 19.41 9.50
N GLN A 709 32.17 20.00 10.15
CA GLN A 709 33.20 19.28 10.92
C GLN A 709 32.87 19.19 12.43
N SER A 710 31.82 19.88 12.89
CA SER A 710 31.44 19.97 14.31
C SER A 710 29.93 20.23 14.51
N SER A 711 29.09 19.81 13.57
CA SER A 711 27.63 20.03 13.59
C SER A 711 26.91 19.08 14.56
N ASP A 712 25.74 19.49 15.09
CA ASP A 712 24.81 18.54 15.71
C ASP A 712 24.11 17.74 14.62
N TRP A 713 24.59 16.53 14.33
CA TRP A 713 24.01 15.62 13.35
C TRP A 713 22.54 15.26 13.63
N THR A 714 22.10 15.33 14.89
CA THR A 714 20.70 15.14 15.29
C THR A 714 19.85 16.38 14.98
N GLY A 715 20.48 17.55 14.92
CA GLY A 715 19.92 18.80 14.39
C GLY A 715 19.84 18.77 12.87
N VAL A 716 20.93 18.37 12.19
CA VAL A 716 20.99 18.23 10.72
C VAL A 716 19.88 17.30 10.19
N GLU A 717 19.74 16.10 10.78
CA GLU A 717 18.65 15.16 10.40
C GLU A 717 17.26 15.78 10.63
N ARG A 718 17.10 16.55 11.72
CA ARG A 718 15.83 17.22 12.06
C ARG A 718 15.49 18.32 11.05
N VAL A 719 16.44 19.16 10.65
CA VAL A 719 16.27 20.19 9.62
C VAL A 719 15.83 19.55 8.31
N LEU A 720 16.57 18.53 7.84
CA LEU A 720 16.27 17.82 6.60
C LEU A 720 14.88 17.15 6.61
N ARG A 721 14.48 16.59 7.76
CA ARG A 721 13.15 15.98 7.95
C ARG A 721 12.03 17.02 7.97
N THR A 722 12.22 18.14 8.67
CA THR A 722 11.23 19.23 8.77
C THR A 722 11.00 19.88 7.40
N ALA A 723 12.06 20.28 6.70
CA ALA A 723 11.95 20.90 5.37
C ALA A 723 11.25 19.98 4.36
N ARG A 724 11.55 18.67 4.36
CA ARG A 724 10.84 17.66 3.55
C ARG A 724 9.39 17.42 3.98
N SER A 725 8.98 17.82 5.19
CA SER A 725 7.59 17.78 5.64
C SER A 725 6.82 19.01 5.17
N GLU A 726 7.37 20.20 5.42
CA GLU A 726 6.75 21.49 5.08
C GLU A 726 6.63 21.66 3.55
N TRP A 727 7.64 21.25 2.79
CA TRP A 727 7.62 21.24 1.32
C TRP A 727 6.42 20.47 0.73
N ARG A 728 5.99 19.37 1.39
CA ARG A 728 4.81 18.60 0.98
C ARG A 728 3.50 19.27 1.36
N GLY A 729 3.48 20.02 2.48
CA GLY A 729 2.29 20.75 2.93
C GLY A 729 1.89 21.88 1.98
N TYR A 730 2.86 22.56 1.37
CA TYR A 730 2.61 23.62 0.39
C TYR A 730 2.36 23.06 -1.02
N TYR A 731 1.14 22.54 -1.22
CA TYR A 731 0.60 22.05 -2.50
C TYR A 731 -0.88 22.48 -2.63
N PRO A 732 -1.42 22.77 -3.82
CA PRO A 732 -0.78 22.80 -5.14
C PRO A 732 0.05 24.07 -5.40
N VAL A 733 0.88 24.03 -6.45
CA VAL A 733 1.77 25.11 -6.93
C VAL A 733 1.73 25.14 -8.47
N ASP A 734 2.04 26.27 -9.11
CA ASP A 734 2.17 26.32 -10.57
C ASP A 734 3.37 25.49 -11.10
N ARG A 735 3.14 24.71 -12.16
CA ARG A 735 4.12 23.77 -12.73
C ARG A 735 5.28 24.44 -13.48
N ARG A 736 5.12 25.68 -13.95
CA ARG A 736 6.21 26.42 -14.62
C ARG A 736 7.05 27.15 -13.57
N ALA A 737 6.43 27.93 -12.70
CA ALA A 737 7.10 28.74 -11.69
C ALA A 737 7.68 27.93 -10.52
N GLY A 738 7.09 26.78 -10.18
CA GLY A 738 7.59 25.89 -9.11
C GLY A 738 8.83 25.08 -9.46
N ARG A 739 9.10 24.82 -10.75
CA ARG A 739 10.16 23.89 -11.21
C ARG A 739 11.57 24.29 -10.74
N GLU A 740 11.87 25.58 -10.81
CA GLU A 740 13.19 26.11 -10.43
C GLU A 740 13.43 26.01 -8.91
N VAL A 741 12.40 26.35 -8.13
CA VAL A 741 12.40 26.22 -6.66
C VAL A 741 12.54 24.74 -6.25
N GLU A 742 11.87 23.84 -6.97
CA GLU A 742 11.97 22.39 -6.75
C GLU A 742 13.35 21.83 -7.09
N ALA A 743 14.01 22.33 -8.15
CA ALA A 743 15.38 21.95 -8.46
C ALA A 743 16.35 22.35 -7.33
N ARG A 744 16.26 23.59 -6.83
CA ARG A 744 17.08 24.07 -5.69
C ARG A 744 16.81 23.32 -4.40
N PHE A 745 15.55 23.06 -4.07
CA PHE A 745 15.19 22.25 -2.90
C PHE A 745 15.82 20.83 -2.97
N ASN A 746 15.79 20.19 -4.13
CA ASN A 746 16.38 18.87 -4.32
C ASN A 746 17.91 18.89 -4.26
N GLU A 747 18.56 19.92 -4.81
CA GLU A 747 20.01 20.15 -4.71
C GLU A 747 20.46 20.30 -3.25
N LEU A 748 19.86 21.24 -2.50
CA LEU A 748 20.20 21.50 -1.10
C LEU A 748 19.93 20.31 -0.19
N THR A 749 18.79 19.64 -0.36
CA THR A 749 18.45 18.46 0.44
C THR A 749 19.24 17.20 0.05
N ALA A 750 19.94 17.19 -1.10
CA ALA A 750 20.98 16.21 -1.41
C ALA A 750 22.30 16.57 -0.69
N THR A 751 22.77 17.82 -0.76
CA THR A 751 23.99 18.27 -0.05
C THR A 751 23.94 17.98 1.45
N ILE A 752 22.83 18.34 2.12
CA ILE A 752 22.62 18.07 3.55
C ILE A 752 22.62 16.56 3.84
N HIS A 753 22.00 15.76 2.97
CA HIS A 753 21.95 14.31 3.10
C HIS A 753 23.32 13.65 2.94
N ASP A 754 24.16 14.13 2.02
CA ASP A 754 25.45 13.50 1.74
C ASP A 754 26.49 13.78 2.82
N HIS A 755 26.44 14.97 3.45
CA HIS A 755 27.17 15.22 4.70
C HIS A 755 26.72 14.29 5.83
N LEU A 756 25.40 14.19 6.06
CA LEU A 756 24.82 13.30 7.07
C LEU A 756 25.18 11.82 6.81
N LYS A 757 25.23 11.39 5.55
CA LYS A 757 25.64 10.05 5.13
C LYS A 757 27.12 9.78 5.42
N SER A 758 28.01 10.72 5.11
CA SER A 758 29.45 10.57 5.41
C SER A 758 29.69 10.28 6.90
N GLU A 759 28.93 10.95 7.77
CA GLU A 759 28.99 10.77 9.23
C GLU A 759 28.29 9.50 9.70
N TRP A 760 27.20 9.10 9.05
CA TRP A 760 26.60 7.78 9.25
C TRP A 760 27.58 6.64 8.95
N ASP A 761 28.38 6.76 7.88
CA ASP A 761 29.38 5.76 7.50
C ASP A 761 30.53 5.72 8.54
N VAL A 762 31.05 6.88 8.98
CA VAL A 762 32.07 7.00 10.05
C VAL A 762 31.58 6.45 11.39
N ASN A 763 30.38 6.85 11.84
CA ASN A 763 29.82 6.36 13.10
C ASN A 763 29.45 4.88 13.04
N SER A 764 29.04 4.35 11.88
CA SER A 764 28.80 2.91 11.70
C SER A 764 30.11 2.11 11.85
N ALA A 765 31.21 2.57 11.25
CA ALA A 765 32.52 1.94 11.41
C ALA A 765 33.02 1.97 12.87
N ARG A 766 32.76 3.07 13.61
CA ARG A 766 33.07 3.16 15.05
C ARG A 766 32.26 2.15 15.88
N LEU A 767 30.97 2.02 15.61
CA LEU A 767 30.11 1.02 16.26
C LEU A 767 30.52 -0.42 15.90
N GLU A 768 30.97 -0.66 14.67
CA GLU A 768 31.52 -1.97 14.25
C GLU A 768 32.85 -2.30 14.97
N SER A 769 33.72 -1.32 15.23
CA SER A 769 34.89 -1.50 16.13
C SER A 769 34.46 -1.89 17.55
N ILE A 770 33.47 -1.18 18.11
CA ILE A 770 32.96 -1.45 19.46
C ILE A 770 32.35 -2.87 19.59
N VAL A 771 31.72 -3.40 18.54
CA VAL A 771 31.28 -4.81 18.48
C VAL A 771 32.48 -5.76 18.49
N ALA A 772 33.51 -5.50 17.67
CA ALA A 772 34.71 -6.34 17.60
C ALA A 772 35.51 -6.34 18.92
N GLU A 773 35.63 -5.18 19.59
CA GLU A 773 36.26 -5.04 20.90
C GLU A 773 35.46 -5.75 22.00
N ALA A 774 34.13 -5.76 21.93
CA ALA A 774 33.28 -6.53 22.85
C ALA A 774 33.46 -8.04 22.68
N ALA A 775 33.52 -8.53 21.43
CA ALA A 775 33.83 -9.94 21.14
C ALA A 775 35.22 -10.33 21.64
N ALA A 776 36.22 -9.45 21.49
CA ALA A 776 37.57 -9.66 22.02
C ALA A 776 37.59 -9.69 23.56
N ALA A 777 36.85 -8.80 24.24
CA ALA A 777 36.72 -8.80 25.70
C ALA A 777 35.99 -10.06 26.22
N ARG A 778 34.97 -10.54 25.51
CA ARG A 778 34.30 -11.82 25.81
C ARG A 778 35.24 -13.01 25.68
N ALA A 779 36.04 -13.06 24.62
CA ALA A 779 36.98 -14.14 24.29
C ALA A 779 38.32 -14.08 25.05
N SER A 780 38.53 -13.07 25.89
CA SER A 780 39.76 -12.91 26.68
C SER A 780 39.78 -13.80 27.93
N ASP A 781 40.93 -14.41 28.22
CA ASP A 781 41.21 -15.12 29.48
C ASP A 781 41.40 -14.19 30.70
N ALA A 782 41.21 -12.87 30.54
CA ALA A 782 41.33 -11.90 31.62
C ALA A 782 40.29 -12.15 32.74
N PRO A 783 40.58 -11.77 34.01
CA PRO A 783 39.63 -11.89 35.10
C PRO A 783 38.27 -11.25 34.77
N LEU A 784 37.17 -11.93 35.12
CA LEU A 784 35.79 -11.46 34.89
C LEU A 784 35.54 -9.99 35.29
N PRO A 785 36.05 -9.46 36.43
CA PRO A 785 35.92 -8.03 36.74
C PRO A 785 36.54 -7.09 35.70
N GLU A 786 37.69 -7.46 35.11
CA GLU A 786 38.38 -6.63 34.12
C GLU A 786 37.63 -6.65 32.78
N ARG A 787 37.15 -7.83 32.36
CA ARG A 787 36.25 -7.99 31.19
C ARG A 787 34.99 -7.12 31.33
N ILE A 788 34.41 -7.04 32.53
CA ILE A 788 33.26 -6.19 32.84
C ILE A 788 33.57 -4.69 32.70
N GLU A 789 34.70 -4.20 33.20
CA GLU A 789 35.06 -2.77 33.06
C GLU A 789 35.37 -2.38 31.60
N VAL A 790 35.95 -3.28 30.80
CA VAL A 790 36.11 -3.08 29.35
C VAL A 790 34.74 -2.96 28.67
N LEU A 791 33.80 -3.89 28.93
CA LEU A 791 32.46 -3.84 28.35
C LEU A 791 31.67 -2.58 28.79
N LYS A 792 31.86 -2.09 30.03
CA LYS A 792 31.30 -0.81 30.49
C LYS A 792 31.89 0.40 29.75
N SER A 793 33.19 0.41 29.50
CA SER A 793 33.85 1.46 28.70
C SER A 793 33.27 1.49 27.28
N LEU A 794 33.14 0.33 26.65
CA LEU A 794 32.52 0.18 25.33
C LEU A 794 31.03 0.61 25.34
N GLN A 795 30.26 0.27 26.37
CA GLN A 795 28.89 0.78 26.56
C GLN A 795 28.82 2.31 26.71
N GLN A 796 29.88 2.98 27.17
CA GLN A 796 29.93 4.44 27.25
C GLN A 796 30.31 5.04 25.89
N GLN A 797 31.33 4.50 25.22
CA GLN A 797 31.71 4.90 23.85
C GLN A 797 30.57 4.71 22.84
N TRP A 798 29.71 3.71 23.05
CA TRP A 798 28.48 3.51 22.27
C TRP A 798 27.51 4.70 22.38
N LYS A 799 27.31 5.25 23.59
CA LYS A 799 26.44 6.42 23.81
C LYS A 799 27.04 7.72 23.29
N GLU A 800 28.36 7.77 23.17
CA GLU A 800 29.15 8.89 22.63
C GLU A 800 29.41 8.76 21.12
N SER A 801 28.81 7.77 20.46
CA SER A 801 28.80 7.64 19.01
C SER A 801 27.63 8.42 18.41
N GLY A 802 27.85 9.05 17.26
CA GLY A 802 26.85 9.86 16.57
C GLY A 802 25.69 9.03 15.99
N PRO A 803 24.69 9.70 15.39
CA PRO A 803 23.58 9.00 14.73
C PRO A 803 24.08 8.11 13.59
N VAL A 804 23.37 7.01 13.37
CA VAL A 804 23.55 6.11 12.22
C VAL A 804 22.16 5.62 11.76
N PRO A 805 21.98 5.12 10.54
CA PRO A 805 20.69 4.67 10.05
C PRO A 805 20.09 3.60 10.96
N ARG A 806 18.82 3.76 11.34
CA ARG A 806 18.13 2.92 12.36
C ARG A 806 18.31 1.42 12.15
N ARG A 807 18.30 0.94 10.89
CA ARG A 807 18.54 -0.48 10.53
C ARG A 807 19.97 -0.96 10.87
N VAL A 808 20.97 -0.10 10.71
CA VAL A 808 22.38 -0.38 11.07
C VAL A 808 22.52 -0.36 12.59
N SER A 809 22.04 0.70 13.26
CA SER A 809 22.03 0.79 14.73
C SER A 809 21.42 -0.46 15.39
N GLN A 810 20.24 -0.90 14.93
CA GLN A 810 19.55 -2.09 15.44
C GLN A 810 20.22 -3.43 15.07
N ARG A 811 21.11 -3.47 14.07
CA ARG A 811 21.94 -4.65 13.76
C ARG A 811 23.11 -4.72 14.71
N LEU A 812 23.91 -3.65 14.76
CA LEU A 812 25.13 -3.57 15.55
C LEU A 812 24.83 -3.64 17.06
N TRP A 813 23.75 -3.00 17.53
CA TRP A 813 23.37 -3.06 18.96
C TRP A 813 23.01 -4.47 19.41
N ARG A 814 22.38 -5.28 18.55
CA ARG A 814 22.14 -6.70 18.86
C ARG A 814 23.45 -7.45 18.96
N GLN A 815 24.32 -7.34 17.96
CA GLN A 815 25.64 -8.00 17.98
C GLN A 815 26.46 -7.60 19.22
N PHE A 816 26.55 -6.31 19.53
CA PHE A 816 27.22 -5.82 20.74
C PHE A 816 26.62 -6.41 22.04
N ARG A 817 25.29 -6.52 22.09
CA ARG A 817 24.58 -7.13 23.22
C ARG A 817 24.79 -8.65 23.29
N ASP A 818 24.80 -9.34 22.16
CA ASP A 818 25.01 -10.79 22.05
C ASP A 818 26.44 -11.19 22.51
N GLU A 819 27.40 -10.25 22.46
CA GLU A 819 28.72 -10.38 23.10
C GLU A 819 28.74 -9.98 24.59
N CYS A 820 27.96 -8.97 25.00
CA CYS A 820 27.89 -8.50 26.39
C CYS A 820 27.14 -9.44 27.34
N ASP A 821 25.92 -9.84 26.98
CA ASP A 821 24.99 -10.56 27.86
C ASP A 821 25.59 -11.85 28.46
N PRO A 822 26.38 -12.67 27.73
CA PRO A 822 27.05 -13.83 28.30
C PRO A 822 28.04 -13.51 29.44
N VAL A 823 28.80 -12.41 29.35
CA VAL A 823 29.76 -12.00 30.39
C VAL A 823 29.02 -11.45 31.63
N PHE A 824 27.89 -10.79 31.43
CA PHE A 824 27.03 -10.37 32.53
C PHE A 824 26.25 -11.53 33.17
N ALA A 825 25.91 -12.57 32.40
CA ALA A 825 25.34 -13.83 32.92
C ALA A 825 26.36 -14.61 33.75
N GLU A 826 27.62 -14.72 33.29
CA GLU A 826 28.75 -15.29 34.05
C GLU A 826 28.90 -14.61 35.42
N ARG A 827 28.82 -13.27 35.45
CA ARG A 827 28.86 -12.48 36.68
C ARG A 827 27.69 -12.77 37.63
N GLU A 828 26.48 -12.90 37.10
CA GLU A 828 25.30 -13.12 37.94
C GLU A 828 25.26 -14.56 38.48
N ALA A 829 25.69 -15.56 37.69
CA ALA A 829 25.87 -16.93 38.16
C ALA A 829 26.90 -17.01 39.31
N VAL A 830 28.08 -16.39 39.16
CA VAL A 830 29.10 -16.32 40.23
C VAL A 830 28.59 -15.60 41.49
N ARG A 831 27.61 -14.71 41.36
CA ARG A 831 26.94 -14.04 42.49
C ARG A 831 25.88 -14.93 43.13
N GLU A 832 25.08 -15.63 42.34
CA GLU A 832 24.04 -16.55 42.80
C GLU A 832 24.65 -17.77 43.51
N ASP A 833 25.70 -18.38 42.95
CA ASP A 833 26.46 -19.46 43.59
C ASP A 833 26.97 -19.05 44.98
N ARG A 834 27.51 -17.83 45.12
CA ARG A 834 27.99 -17.31 46.41
C ARG A 834 26.86 -17.05 47.39
N ALA A 835 25.73 -16.52 46.92
CA ALA A 835 24.55 -16.28 47.74
C ALA A 835 23.92 -17.60 48.22
N GLU A 836 23.91 -18.62 47.37
CA GLU A 836 23.37 -19.95 47.66
C GLU A 836 24.30 -20.76 48.57
N GLN A 837 25.61 -20.69 48.38
CA GLN A 837 26.60 -21.24 49.33
C GLN A 837 26.42 -20.62 50.73
N PHE A 838 26.26 -19.30 50.81
CA PHE A 838 26.05 -18.58 52.06
C PHE A 838 24.68 -18.86 52.70
N ARG A 839 23.64 -19.10 51.89
CA ARG A 839 22.33 -19.57 52.36
C ARG A 839 22.47 -20.95 53.00
N ARG A 840 23.10 -21.90 52.31
CA ARG A 840 23.30 -23.28 52.82
C ARG A 840 24.10 -23.35 54.11
N THR A 841 25.15 -22.54 54.28
CA THR A 841 25.88 -22.47 55.56
C THR A 841 25.04 -21.82 56.67
N THR A 842 24.23 -20.82 56.33
CA THR A 842 23.28 -20.19 57.27
C THR A 842 22.21 -21.19 57.72
N ASP A 843 21.55 -21.88 56.79
CA ASP A 843 20.45 -22.82 57.06
C ASP A 843 20.92 -24.02 57.91
N GLU A 844 22.11 -24.57 57.65
CA GLU A 844 22.68 -25.66 58.47
C GLU A 844 23.09 -25.18 59.86
N ALA A 845 23.57 -23.94 60.00
CA ALA A 845 23.86 -23.36 61.31
C ALA A 845 22.60 -23.08 62.14
N GLU A 846 21.49 -22.68 61.52
CA GLU A 846 20.21 -22.53 62.23
C GLU A 846 19.63 -23.89 62.64
N ARG A 847 19.71 -24.92 61.79
CA ARG A 847 19.36 -26.31 62.17
C ARG A 847 20.18 -26.81 63.36
N LEU A 848 21.50 -26.62 63.33
CA LEU A 848 22.38 -27.05 64.43
C LEU A 848 22.08 -26.31 65.74
N ILE A 849 21.71 -25.03 65.70
CA ILE A 849 21.22 -24.30 66.89
C ILE A 849 19.95 -24.94 67.45
N ASP A 850 19.00 -25.32 66.60
CA ASP A 850 17.72 -25.88 67.05
C ASP A 850 17.86 -27.36 67.48
N GLU A 851 18.75 -28.14 66.86
CA GLU A 851 19.16 -29.48 67.32
C GLU A 851 19.82 -29.43 68.71
N LEU A 852 20.77 -28.50 68.92
CA LEU A 852 21.42 -28.29 70.22
C LEU A 852 20.41 -27.88 71.30
N ARG A 853 19.46 -26.99 70.98
CA ARG A 853 18.41 -26.56 71.93
C ARG A 853 17.44 -27.68 72.27
N ALA A 854 16.99 -28.45 71.29
CA ALA A 854 16.07 -29.56 71.52
C ALA A 854 16.63 -30.62 72.48
N LEU A 855 17.96 -30.78 72.54
CA LEU A 855 18.63 -31.61 73.55
C LEU A 855 18.55 -31.00 74.96
N VAL A 856 18.83 -29.69 75.13
CA VAL A 856 18.75 -29.00 76.43
C VAL A 856 17.31 -28.99 76.98
N ASP A 857 16.32 -28.80 76.10
CA ASP A 857 14.90 -28.81 76.46
C ASP A 857 14.33 -30.23 76.70
N SER A 858 15.11 -31.28 76.43
CA SER A 858 14.65 -32.67 76.60
C SER A 858 14.69 -33.13 78.07
N THR A 859 13.66 -33.87 78.49
CA THR A 859 13.58 -34.47 79.84
C THR A 859 14.37 -35.78 79.98
N SER A 860 15.05 -36.22 78.92
CA SER A 860 15.83 -37.45 78.89
C SER A 860 17.29 -37.18 79.29
N PRO A 861 18.03 -38.18 79.82
CA PRO A 861 19.49 -38.09 79.91
C PRO A 861 20.11 -37.92 78.52
N LEU A 862 21.04 -36.97 78.38
CA LEU A 862 21.78 -36.70 77.15
C LEU A 862 22.73 -37.87 76.82
N ASP A 863 22.80 -38.29 75.54
CA ASP A 863 23.85 -39.19 75.05
C ASP A 863 25.13 -38.39 74.75
N GLU A 864 26.23 -38.73 75.40
CA GLU A 864 27.53 -38.11 75.18
C GLU A 864 28.04 -38.24 73.73
N ARG A 865 27.62 -39.30 73.03
CA ARG A 865 27.97 -39.54 71.62
C ARG A 865 27.26 -38.59 70.68
N GLU A 866 26.01 -38.26 70.97
CA GLU A 866 25.22 -37.29 70.22
C GLU A 866 25.78 -35.88 70.40
N VAL A 867 26.10 -35.50 71.64
CA VAL A 867 26.78 -34.23 71.95
C VAL A 867 28.16 -34.13 71.27
N ALA A 868 28.93 -35.24 71.22
CA ALA A 868 30.20 -35.29 70.50
C ALA A 868 30.05 -35.14 68.97
N ASN A 869 28.98 -35.70 68.39
CA ASN A 869 28.64 -35.52 66.98
C ASN A 869 28.29 -34.05 66.66
N LEU A 870 27.42 -33.43 67.45
CA LEU A 870 26.99 -32.03 67.24
C LEU A 870 28.13 -31.02 67.43
N ARG A 871 29.04 -31.25 68.39
CA ARG A 871 30.33 -30.50 68.48
C ARG A 871 31.11 -30.56 67.16
N THR A 872 31.23 -31.75 66.58
CA THR A 872 32.00 -31.99 65.36
C THR A 872 31.34 -31.33 64.14
N ARG A 873 30.01 -31.45 63.99
CA ARG A 873 29.24 -30.75 62.94
C ARG A 873 29.37 -29.22 63.08
N THR A 874 29.20 -28.70 64.29
CA THR A 874 29.35 -27.27 64.62
C THR A 874 30.73 -26.73 64.22
N ALA A 875 31.81 -27.45 64.57
CA ALA A 875 33.17 -27.06 64.21
C ALA A 875 33.50 -27.16 62.71
N SER A 876 32.63 -27.81 61.91
CA SER A 876 32.82 -28.01 60.46
C SER A 876 32.12 -26.96 59.58
N ILE A 877 31.31 -26.07 60.15
CA ILE A 877 30.59 -25.06 59.37
C ILE A 877 31.56 -24.01 58.80
N GLY A 878 31.27 -23.56 57.57
CA GLY A 878 31.99 -22.47 56.91
C GLY A 878 31.72 -21.08 57.52
N GLN A 879 31.96 -20.03 56.74
CA GLN A 879 31.79 -18.66 57.23
C GLN A 879 30.31 -18.32 57.51
N LEU A 880 30.06 -17.69 58.67
CA LEU A 880 28.74 -17.29 59.18
C LEU A 880 28.71 -15.80 59.58
N PRO A 881 27.52 -15.18 59.63
CA PRO A 881 27.34 -13.90 60.31
C PRO A 881 27.78 -13.96 61.78
N ARG A 882 28.49 -12.94 62.29
CA ARG A 882 28.93 -12.87 63.71
C ARG A 882 27.80 -13.10 64.73
N ARG A 883 26.56 -12.69 64.42
CA ARG A 883 25.38 -12.92 65.29
C ARG A 883 24.91 -14.38 65.30
N LEU A 884 25.09 -15.10 64.20
CA LEU A 884 24.68 -16.50 64.06
C LEU A 884 25.74 -17.43 64.65
N LEU A 885 27.02 -17.14 64.40
CA LEU A 885 28.15 -17.78 65.08
C LEU A 885 27.97 -17.72 66.60
N ARG A 886 27.73 -16.53 67.16
CA ARG A 886 27.53 -16.37 68.61
C ARG A 886 26.31 -17.13 69.16
N ARG A 887 25.22 -17.25 68.40
CA ARG A 887 24.05 -18.08 68.78
C ARG A 887 24.37 -19.57 68.82
N LEU A 888 25.24 -20.03 67.92
CA LEU A 888 25.71 -21.41 67.83
C LEU A 888 26.70 -21.72 68.96
N ASP A 889 27.62 -20.81 69.25
CA ASP A 889 28.52 -20.87 70.41
C ASP A 889 27.72 -20.91 71.74
N GLU A 890 26.70 -20.04 71.87
CA GLU A 890 25.76 -20.00 73.00
C GLU A 890 25.02 -21.33 73.17
N ALA A 891 24.36 -21.82 72.11
CA ALA A 891 23.59 -23.07 72.16
C ALA A 891 24.47 -24.31 72.43
N LEU A 892 25.72 -24.33 71.93
CA LEU A 892 26.65 -25.41 72.24
C LEU A 892 27.06 -25.38 73.72
N ALA A 893 27.42 -24.21 74.25
CA ALA A 893 27.78 -24.05 75.66
C ALA A 893 26.63 -24.41 76.62
N ASP A 894 25.37 -24.25 76.19
CA ASP A 894 24.20 -24.67 76.96
C ASP A 894 24.13 -26.21 77.09
N VAL A 895 24.33 -26.94 75.99
CA VAL A 895 24.41 -28.42 75.99
C VAL A 895 25.60 -28.93 76.81
N GLU A 896 26.77 -28.29 76.70
CA GLU A 896 27.94 -28.68 77.49
C GLU A 896 27.72 -28.52 79.00
N ARG A 897 27.05 -27.42 79.40
CA ARG A 897 26.67 -27.19 80.81
C ARG A 897 25.64 -28.22 81.28
N ALA A 898 24.62 -28.53 80.48
CA ALA A 898 23.62 -29.54 80.80
C ALA A 898 24.25 -30.93 81.02
N LEU A 899 25.14 -31.37 80.11
CA LEU A 899 25.86 -32.64 80.26
C LEU A 899 26.78 -32.66 81.50
N SER A 900 27.44 -31.54 81.83
CA SER A 900 28.24 -31.45 83.06
C SER A 900 27.38 -31.57 84.33
N ALA A 901 26.17 -31.01 84.32
CA ALA A 901 25.22 -31.10 85.42
C ALA A 901 24.64 -32.51 85.58
N GLN A 902 24.31 -33.19 84.47
CA GLN A 902 23.87 -34.59 84.44
C GLN A 902 24.94 -35.53 85.04
N ARG A 903 26.20 -35.39 84.61
CA ARG A 903 27.33 -36.15 85.17
C ARG A 903 27.44 -35.92 86.69
N ALA A 904 27.46 -34.66 87.13
CA ALA A 904 27.56 -34.34 88.55
C ALA A 904 26.35 -34.81 89.39
N ALA A 905 25.15 -34.87 88.79
CA ALA A 905 23.97 -35.44 89.43
C ALA A 905 24.07 -36.96 89.57
N SER A 906 24.45 -37.68 88.51
CA SER A 906 24.66 -39.14 88.53
C SER A 906 25.77 -39.56 89.50
N THR A 907 26.86 -38.78 89.60
CA THR A 907 27.87 -38.98 90.66
C THR A 907 27.27 -38.79 92.05
N ARG A 908 26.53 -37.69 92.31
CA ARG A 908 25.88 -37.47 93.62
C ARG A 908 24.89 -38.57 94.00
N GLU A 909 24.10 -39.06 93.05
CA GLU A 909 23.19 -40.20 93.25
C GLU A 909 23.95 -41.48 93.63
N SER A 910 25.07 -41.75 92.95
CA SER A 910 25.95 -42.88 93.25
C SER A 910 26.58 -42.79 94.65
N GLU A 911 27.05 -41.60 95.05
CA GLU A 911 27.60 -41.37 96.40
C GLU A 911 26.55 -41.52 97.51
N LEU A 912 25.33 -41.02 97.28
CA LEU A 912 24.21 -41.16 98.23
C LEU A 912 23.76 -42.62 98.36
N ALA A 913 23.71 -43.37 97.26
CA ALA A 913 23.40 -44.80 97.27
C ALA A 913 24.49 -45.61 97.99
N TRP A 914 25.76 -45.25 97.80
CA TRP A 914 26.88 -45.86 98.53
C TRP A 914 26.78 -45.59 100.04
N LEU A 915 26.59 -44.34 100.46
CA LEU A 915 26.41 -43.99 101.88
C LEU A 915 25.21 -44.70 102.51
N ALA A 916 24.09 -44.81 101.80
CA ALA A 916 22.91 -45.53 102.28
C ALA A 916 23.19 -47.03 102.48
N ARG A 917 23.96 -47.67 101.59
CA ARG A 917 24.36 -49.07 101.73
C ARG A 917 25.38 -49.27 102.87
N VAL A 918 26.29 -48.33 103.12
CA VAL A 918 27.19 -48.38 104.28
C VAL A 918 26.39 -48.31 105.59
N GLU A 919 25.42 -47.40 105.69
CA GLU A 919 24.54 -47.29 106.88
C GLU A 919 23.69 -48.55 107.10
N GLU A 920 23.13 -49.12 106.03
CA GLU A 920 22.37 -50.38 106.08
C GLU A 920 23.23 -51.53 106.63
N VAL A 921 24.46 -51.66 106.13
CA VAL A 921 25.40 -52.70 106.53
C VAL A 921 25.92 -52.49 107.96
N ASP A 922 26.13 -51.25 108.40
CA ASP A 922 26.51 -50.91 109.78
C ASP A 922 25.39 -51.19 110.79
N ARG A 923 24.13 -50.89 110.42
CA ARG A 923 22.96 -51.23 111.25
C ARG A 923 22.81 -52.75 111.40
N ALA A 924 22.92 -53.48 110.29
CA ALA A 924 22.91 -54.94 110.30
C ALA A 924 24.10 -55.54 111.10
N PHE A 925 25.25 -54.86 111.13
CA PHE A 925 26.39 -55.27 111.97
C PHE A 925 25.99 -55.18 113.45
N ALA A 926 25.43 -54.05 113.88
CA ALA A 926 25.06 -53.83 115.27
C ALA A 926 23.98 -54.81 115.75
N GLU A 927 23.01 -55.14 114.89
CA GLU A 927 22.00 -56.17 115.16
C GLU A 927 22.64 -57.56 115.30
N ALA A 928 23.51 -57.96 114.37
CA ALA A 928 24.19 -59.27 114.41
C ALA A 928 25.20 -59.40 115.57
N ALA A 929 25.88 -58.31 115.94
CA ALA A 929 26.78 -58.24 117.10
C ALA A 929 26.02 -58.42 118.42
N ALA A 930 24.80 -57.88 118.53
CA ALA A 930 23.93 -58.09 119.69
C ALA A 930 23.30 -59.49 119.73
N GLY A 931 23.19 -60.17 118.58
CA GLY A 931 22.62 -61.52 118.44
C GLY A 931 23.61 -62.69 118.48
N ASP A 932 24.92 -62.42 118.41
CA ASP A 932 26.00 -63.42 118.18
C ASP A 932 25.91 -64.11 116.80
N GLU A 933 25.43 -63.38 115.77
CA GLU A 933 25.20 -63.87 114.40
C GLU A 933 26.18 -63.27 113.36
N LEU A 934 27.36 -62.79 113.81
CA LEU A 934 28.32 -62.02 113.00
C LEU A 934 28.82 -62.72 111.72
N GLU A 935 28.91 -64.05 111.71
CA GLU A 935 29.34 -64.81 110.52
C GLU A 935 28.27 -64.75 109.41
N ALA A 936 26.98 -64.77 109.77
CA ALA A 936 25.88 -64.61 108.82
C ALA A 936 25.75 -63.18 108.30
N TRP A 937 26.05 -62.17 109.13
CA TRP A 937 26.17 -60.78 108.68
C TRP A 937 27.28 -60.62 107.63
N ARG A 938 28.43 -61.28 107.82
CA ARG A 938 29.60 -61.13 106.94
C ARG A 938 29.28 -61.56 105.50
N ASP A 939 28.55 -62.66 105.33
CA ASP A 939 28.05 -63.12 104.04
C ASP A 939 27.00 -62.16 103.45
N ALA A 940 26.09 -61.61 104.26
CA ALA A 940 25.04 -60.69 103.82
C ALA A 940 25.57 -59.28 103.44
N ALA A 941 26.67 -58.85 104.06
CA ALA A 941 27.35 -57.58 103.78
C ALA A 941 28.20 -57.65 102.49
N GLY A 942 28.73 -58.82 102.14
CA GLY A 942 29.46 -59.06 100.89
C GLY A 942 30.71 -58.18 100.76
N GLU A 943 30.88 -57.51 99.62
CA GLU A 943 32.03 -56.62 99.37
C GLU A 943 32.15 -55.48 100.41
N PHE A 944 31.03 -55.02 100.99
CA PHE A 944 31.03 -53.99 102.03
C PHE A 944 31.57 -54.50 103.36
N ALA A 945 31.59 -55.82 103.63
CA ALA A 945 32.13 -56.38 104.86
C ALA A 945 33.62 -56.03 105.06
N ALA A 946 34.36 -55.86 103.96
CA ALA A 946 35.78 -55.48 104.00
C ALA A 946 36.02 -54.06 104.57
N LEU A 947 35.02 -53.17 104.53
CA LEU A 947 35.13 -51.83 105.11
C LEU A 947 35.18 -51.86 106.64
N PHE A 948 34.60 -52.90 107.26
CA PHE A 948 34.46 -53.07 108.70
C PHE A 948 35.50 -54.03 109.29
N ALA A 949 36.53 -54.41 108.52
CA ALA A 949 37.47 -55.47 108.90
C ALA A 949 38.16 -55.24 110.25
N ALA A 950 38.50 -53.98 110.56
CA ALA A 950 39.16 -53.59 111.82
C ALA A 950 38.33 -53.92 113.08
N ARG A 951 37.00 -54.03 112.99
CA ARG A 951 36.12 -54.42 114.11
C ARG A 951 36.27 -55.88 114.56
N PHE A 952 37.11 -56.67 113.87
CA PHE A 952 37.34 -58.10 114.14
C PHE A 952 38.78 -58.43 114.58
N GLU A 953 39.65 -57.43 114.78
CA GLU A 953 41.06 -57.64 115.14
C GLU A 953 41.28 -57.37 116.63
N ASP A 954 41.64 -58.42 117.41
CA ASP A 954 41.84 -58.35 118.87
C ASP A 954 43.00 -57.42 119.31
N ASP A 955 43.91 -57.05 118.39
CA ASP A 955 45.01 -56.09 118.60
C ASP A 955 44.62 -54.66 118.12
N ALA A 956 43.40 -54.21 118.40
CA ALA A 956 42.96 -52.83 118.13
C ALA A 956 43.82 -51.82 118.92
N ALA A 957 44.68 -51.07 118.22
CA ALA A 957 45.84 -50.42 118.81
C ALA A 957 45.66 -48.91 119.12
N GLU A 958 45.56 -48.60 120.42
CA GLU A 958 45.87 -47.31 121.11
C GLU A 958 45.21 -45.99 120.66
N GLU A 959 44.49 -45.93 119.53
CA GLU A 959 43.65 -44.78 119.12
C GLU A 959 42.17 -45.20 118.98
N ASP A 960 41.45 -45.26 120.11
CA ASP A 960 40.00 -45.52 120.15
C ASP A 960 39.19 -44.38 119.48
N GLU A 961 38.79 -44.57 118.21
CA GLU A 961 37.88 -43.63 117.53
C GLU A 961 36.45 -43.71 118.10
N ASP A 962 36.13 -42.81 119.01
CA ASP A 962 34.80 -42.67 119.61
C ASP A 962 33.71 -42.30 118.56
N PRO A 963 32.68 -43.15 118.34
CA PRO A 963 31.59 -42.85 117.43
C PRO A 963 30.81 -41.57 117.76
N HIS A 964 30.76 -41.14 119.03
CA HIS A 964 30.13 -39.88 119.42
C HIS A 964 30.94 -38.68 118.91
N GLN A 965 32.27 -38.75 119.00
CA GLN A 965 33.17 -37.74 118.43
C GLN A 965 33.12 -37.74 116.90
N LEU A 966 33.12 -38.91 116.24
CA LEU A 966 32.93 -39.01 114.78
C LEU A 966 31.60 -38.41 114.33
N THR A 967 30.51 -38.63 115.09
CA THR A 967 29.21 -37.99 114.85
C THR A 967 29.34 -36.47 114.86
N ILE A 968 29.90 -35.90 115.93
CA ILE A 968 30.03 -34.44 116.07
C ILE A 968 31.02 -33.84 115.04
N VAL A 969 32.10 -34.56 114.70
CA VAL A 969 33.03 -34.18 113.63
C VAL A 969 32.33 -34.12 112.27
N SER A 970 31.50 -35.12 111.94
CA SER A 970 30.71 -35.10 110.70
C SER A 970 29.71 -33.94 110.69
N GLU A 971 29.09 -33.61 111.82
CA GLU A 971 28.20 -32.45 111.95
C GLU A 971 28.95 -31.11 111.88
N ILE A 972 30.26 -31.07 112.15
CA ILE A 972 31.12 -29.90 111.95
C ILE A 972 31.46 -29.73 110.45
N GLU A 973 31.96 -30.76 109.77
CA GLU A 973 32.30 -30.69 108.34
C GLU A 973 31.04 -30.56 107.44
N ALA A 974 29.86 -30.97 107.91
CA ALA A 974 28.57 -30.81 107.23
C ALA A 974 27.84 -29.47 107.53
N GLU A 975 28.40 -28.62 108.38
CA GLU A 975 27.77 -27.40 108.94
C GLU A 975 26.39 -27.62 109.63
N THR A 976 26.05 -28.86 110.02
CA THR A 976 24.78 -29.19 110.68
C THR A 976 24.85 -28.98 112.20
N PRO A 977 23.77 -28.54 112.88
CA PRO A 977 23.80 -28.28 114.32
C PRO A 977 23.70 -29.56 115.16
N SER A 978 24.63 -29.75 116.10
CA SER A 978 24.55 -30.81 117.13
C SER A 978 23.45 -30.52 118.18
N PRO A 979 22.87 -31.53 118.84
CA PRO A 979 21.93 -31.36 119.95
C PRO A 979 22.52 -30.59 121.14
N GLU A 980 21.67 -30.03 122.02
CA GLU A 980 22.10 -29.18 123.15
C GLU A 980 23.08 -29.88 124.11
N ALA A 981 22.94 -31.19 124.32
CA ALA A 981 23.84 -32.00 125.15
C ALA A 981 25.29 -32.00 124.62
N ASP A 982 25.44 -31.99 123.30
CA ASP A 982 26.71 -32.17 122.60
C ASP A 982 27.45 -30.85 122.35
N GLN A 983 26.81 -29.70 122.58
CA GLN A 983 27.38 -28.37 122.26
C GLN A 983 28.72 -28.11 122.94
N ASN A 984 28.94 -28.62 124.17
CA ASN A 984 30.23 -28.50 124.86
C ASN A 984 31.34 -29.32 124.17
N LEU A 985 31.02 -30.54 123.72
CA LEU A 985 31.96 -31.43 123.01
C LEU A 985 32.22 -30.93 121.58
N ARG A 986 31.18 -30.44 120.89
CA ARG A 986 31.32 -29.73 119.60
C ARG A 986 32.25 -28.53 119.71
N LEU A 987 32.12 -27.71 120.76
CA LEU A 987 33.01 -26.56 120.97
C LEU A 987 34.46 -27.01 121.22
N ALA A 988 34.68 -28.07 121.99
CA ALA A 988 36.02 -28.63 122.23
C ALA A 988 36.66 -29.12 120.92
N LEU A 989 35.99 -30.00 120.19
CA LEU A 989 36.45 -30.56 118.90
C LEU A 989 36.63 -29.48 117.83
N SER A 990 35.81 -28.42 117.84
CA SER A 990 35.98 -27.27 116.94
C SER A 990 37.24 -26.47 117.26
N ILE A 991 37.55 -26.24 118.55
CA ILE A 991 38.76 -25.53 118.98
C ILE A 991 40.01 -26.38 118.70
N GLU A 992 39.93 -27.69 118.91
CA GLU A 992 41.00 -28.65 118.65
C GLU A 992 41.37 -28.69 117.15
N ARG A 993 40.39 -28.87 116.27
CA ARG A 993 40.58 -28.79 114.81
C ARG A 993 41.13 -27.42 114.38
N LEU A 994 40.66 -26.32 114.98
CA LEU A 994 41.13 -24.97 114.68
C LEU A 994 42.57 -24.72 115.16
N ASN A 995 43.02 -25.37 116.24
CA ASN A 995 44.41 -25.35 116.68
C ASN A 995 45.31 -26.20 115.74
N GLY A 996 44.84 -27.35 115.24
CA GLY A 996 45.55 -28.12 114.21
C GLY A 996 45.71 -27.35 112.89
N ASP A 997 44.69 -26.58 112.48
CA ASP A 997 44.77 -25.64 111.35
C ASP A 997 45.81 -24.52 111.56
N LEU A 998 46.24 -24.27 112.80
CA LEU A 998 47.28 -23.29 113.16
C LEU A 998 48.67 -23.92 113.39
N SER A 999 48.77 -25.19 113.78
CA SER A 999 50.08 -25.88 113.91
C SER A 999 50.63 -26.36 112.56
N GLY A 1000 49.74 -26.64 111.60
CA GLY A 1000 50.10 -27.16 110.27
C GLY A 1000 50.17 -28.69 110.20
N GLU A 1001 49.89 -29.39 111.30
CA GLU A 1001 49.86 -30.86 111.42
C GLU A 1001 48.52 -31.42 110.92
N ARG A 1002 48.06 -30.95 109.76
CA ARG A 1002 46.67 -31.07 109.32
C ARG A 1002 46.41 -32.38 108.58
N GLU A 1003 45.58 -33.27 109.16
CA GLU A 1003 44.76 -34.16 108.32
C GLU A 1003 43.93 -33.32 107.35
N ALA A 1004 43.75 -33.78 106.11
CA ALA A 1004 42.90 -33.07 105.15
C ALA A 1004 41.46 -32.93 105.71
N SER A 1005 40.77 -31.83 105.38
CA SER A 1005 39.33 -31.71 105.64
C SER A 1005 38.64 -32.92 104.99
N MET A 1006 37.95 -33.69 105.82
CA MET A 1006 37.62 -35.08 105.49
C MET A 1006 36.36 -35.13 104.64
N ASP A 1007 36.45 -35.79 103.49
CA ASP A 1007 35.27 -36.02 102.66
C ASP A 1007 34.33 -37.07 103.29
N HIS A 1008 33.12 -37.16 102.75
CA HIS A 1008 32.10 -38.07 103.26
C HIS A 1008 32.51 -39.54 103.17
N ARG A 1009 33.38 -39.91 102.23
CA ARG A 1009 33.96 -41.26 102.14
C ARG A 1009 34.98 -41.51 103.25
N SER A 1010 35.89 -40.58 103.49
CA SER A 1010 36.92 -40.69 104.53
C SER A 1010 36.29 -40.84 105.91
N LEU A 1011 35.27 -40.03 106.22
CA LEU A 1011 34.50 -40.15 107.45
C LEU A 1011 33.75 -41.49 107.52
N ALA A 1012 33.05 -41.91 106.46
CA ALA A 1012 32.35 -43.19 106.44
C ALA A 1012 33.29 -44.38 106.69
N LEU A 1013 34.51 -44.36 106.13
CA LEU A 1013 35.52 -45.40 106.36
C LEU A 1013 36.01 -45.42 107.82
N ARG A 1014 36.23 -44.25 108.43
CA ARG A 1014 36.54 -44.11 109.87
C ARG A 1014 35.44 -44.73 110.74
N TRP A 1015 34.17 -44.42 110.46
CA TRP A 1015 33.02 -45.03 111.15
C TRP A 1015 32.97 -46.57 111.00
N CYS A 1016 33.31 -47.11 109.82
CA CYS A 1016 33.36 -48.56 109.63
C CYS A 1016 34.47 -49.22 110.47
N ALA A 1017 35.57 -48.52 110.75
CA ALA A 1017 36.66 -49.01 111.59
C ALA A 1017 36.39 -48.85 113.10
N ALA A 1018 35.70 -47.77 113.49
CA ALA A 1018 35.34 -47.47 114.88
C ALA A 1018 34.53 -48.61 115.55
N PRO A 1019 34.66 -48.83 116.88
CA PRO A 1019 34.00 -49.93 117.59
C PRO A 1019 32.47 -49.85 117.53
N ALA A 1020 31.82 -51.01 117.51
CA ALA A 1020 30.36 -51.15 117.33
C ALA A 1020 29.51 -50.83 118.57
N THR A 1021 29.94 -49.85 119.38
CA THR A 1021 29.23 -49.36 120.58
C THR A 1021 28.24 -48.23 120.28
N ALA A 1022 28.15 -47.78 119.02
CA ALA A 1022 27.34 -46.64 118.61
C ALA A 1022 25.82 -46.88 118.70
N GLU A 1023 25.12 -46.02 119.43
CA GLU A 1023 23.66 -45.97 119.47
C GLU A 1023 23.05 -45.55 118.11
N GLU A 1024 21.82 -46.00 117.84
CA GLU A 1024 21.10 -45.73 116.58
C GLU A 1024 20.89 -44.22 116.32
N GLU A 1025 20.79 -43.39 117.37
CA GLU A 1025 20.72 -41.94 117.23
C GLU A 1025 22.02 -41.35 116.66
N LEU A 1026 23.18 -41.81 117.14
CA LEU A 1026 24.50 -41.39 116.64
C LEU A 1026 24.67 -41.83 115.17
N ARG A 1027 24.35 -43.09 114.86
CA ARG A 1027 24.35 -43.61 113.48
C ARG A 1027 23.51 -42.74 112.54
N THR A 1028 22.26 -42.46 112.93
CA THR A 1028 21.33 -41.67 112.13
C THR A 1028 21.82 -40.24 111.90
N ARG A 1029 22.39 -39.60 112.94
CA ARG A 1029 22.98 -38.27 112.87
C ARG A 1029 24.21 -38.23 111.97
N PHE A 1030 25.15 -39.16 112.17
CA PHE A 1030 26.40 -39.26 111.41
C PHE A 1030 26.14 -39.43 109.91
N PHE A 1031 25.41 -40.48 109.49
CA PHE A 1031 25.10 -40.67 108.07
C PHE A 1031 24.15 -39.58 107.52
N GLY A 1032 23.35 -38.94 108.37
CA GLY A 1032 22.61 -37.72 108.05
C GLY A 1032 23.53 -36.55 107.66
N ALA A 1033 24.57 -36.30 108.45
CA ALA A 1033 25.60 -35.30 108.16
C ALA A 1033 26.38 -35.64 106.89
N LEU A 1034 26.79 -36.91 106.69
CA LEU A 1034 27.47 -37.33 105.45
C LEU A 1034 26.60 -37.14 104.19
N ARG A 1035 25.30 -37.45 104.26
CA ARG A 1035 24.34 -37.11 103.18
C ARG A 1035 24.25 -35.61 102.95
N SER A 1036 24.25 -34.81 104.02
CA SER A 1036 24.30 -33.34 103.92
C SER A 1036 25.58 -32.85 103.24
N MET A 1037 26.74 -33.49 103.48
CA MET A 1037 28.00 -33.16 102.78
C MET A 1037 27.93 -33.46 101.28
N VAL A 1038 27.34 -34.60 100.87
CA VAL A 1038 27.17 -34.95 99.44
C VAL A 1038 26.15 -34.04 98.74
N ALA A 1039 25.10 -33.61 99.43
CA ALA A 1039 24.13 -32.65 98.92
C ALA A 1039 24.67 -31.20 98.91
N GLY A 1040 25.49 -30.85 99.91
CA GLY A 1040 25.96 -29.49 100.21
C GLY A 1040 27.30 -29.09 99.60
N HIS A 1041 28.03 -30.01 98.95
CA HIS A 1041 29.33 -29.79 98.28
C HIS A 1041 29.31 -28.86 97.05
N VAL A 1042 28.38 -27.90 97.01
CA VAL A 1042 28.28 -26.79 96.05
C VAL A 1042 28.70 -25.46 96.71
N SER A 1043 28.87 -25.40 98.03
CA SER A 1043 29.19 -24.15 98.75
C SER A 1043 30.69 -23.86 98.89
N ALA A 1044 31.18 -22.91 98.09
CA ALA A 1044 32.17 -21.90 98.51
C ALA A 1044 33.62 -22.29 98.92
N ARG A 1045 34.28 -23.25 98.24
CA ARG A 1045 35.77 -23.24 98.11
C ARG A 1045 36.23 -23.15 96.65
N GLY A 1046 35.95 -22.00 96.03
CA GLY A 1046 36.33 -21.71 94.65
C GLY A 1046 36.31 -20.21 94.32
N TYR A 1047 37.29 -19.46 94.85
CA TYR A 1047 37.40 -18.03 94.54
C TYR A 1047 37.68 -17.80 93.05
N THR A 1048 36.92 -16.90 92.43
CA THR A 1048 36.93 -16.69 90.98
C THR A 1048 38.27 -16.15 90.48
N ASN A 1049 38.87 -16.82 89.48
CA ASN A 1049 40.00 -16.24 88.74
C ASN A 1049 39.95 -16.58 87.24
N ALA A 1050 38.89 -16.08 86.59
CA ALA A 1050 38.69 -16.16 85.14
C ALA A 1050 38.39 -14.77 84.56
N ARG A 1051 39.34 -13.82 84.70
CA ARG A 1051 39.32 -12.59 83.91
C ARG A 1051 39.78 -12.91 82.49
N GLY A 1052 38.85 -12.90 81.54
CA GLY A 1052 39.21 -12.94 80.12
C GLY A 1052 40.03 -11.70 79.70
N PRO A 1053 40.93 -11.83 78.71
CA PRO A 1053 41.60 -10.68 78.11
C PRO A 1053 40.61 -9.78 77.37
N GLY A 1054 40.94 -8.49 77.25
CA GLY A 1054 40.04 -7.47 76.72
C GLY A 1054 39.71 -7.63 75.22
N ALA A 1055 38.52 -7.18 74.84
CA ALA A 1055 38.12 -7.06 73.44
C ALA A 1055 38.78 -5.86 72.75
N ASN A 1056 39.15 -6.04 71.48
CA ASN A 1056 39.50 -5.01 70.52
C ASN A 1056 39.17 -5.54 69.11
#